data_AF-A0A1J4JT38-F1
#
_entry.id   AF-A0A1J4JT38-F1
#
_cell.length_a   1.000
_cell.length_b   1.000
_cell.length_c   1.000
_cell.angle_alpha   90.00
_cell.angle_beta   90.00
_cell.angle_gamma   90.00
#
_symmetry.space_group_name_H-M   'P 1'
#
loop_
_entity.id
_entity.type
_entity.pdbx_description
1 polymer ?
#
loop_
_entity_poly.entity_id
_entity_poly.type
_entity_poly.pdbx_seq_one_letter_code
_entity_poly.pdbx_strand_id
1 'polypeptide(L)'
;MTTLSARAAMKKQQLKELNNELIKENSLLRSQFEEAVEITSQFQDLHQKNQQLLAQIGTLQAEKEDLDHRLEISLATNKELTKRLSEEKRNHSQQNDTNINAMNNEIEKVKEQAKAQLDSVLEELEKVKSVHEKDVLQQKTIVGRIDRVLQSGERFFNTKLSTVDDLINFFEKPQVSKPENAPKVQPIPIQQNCNSNIEQLEKRIKHLKTKLRSASHEKADLENQIAKLAHDAAEQRCEHASEVSELQRRINLAADEKTASENAANMKISSLEKSIESLKTELAQARAVQVVQQPIQVQQPLQQQQQPIIIQSQNNLPKVQKSKSLQEDVERINNLVQEVDELTEKLELQNKKIDDQQRLIVESETNNLNLKMQIEKAQAEITTLNTLKDASNAEIETLRNALHTKQQASTEPIQMPKPAPNVVKYQRVIEEQKSKLLSLNQANDKQKKLIEKQERDIATLNTKLDASIEQTRKVNEDFADYRSKVESKRPLTAEDFLPADSFRCPEFDGVLSACIQKIASNPSLQPVTKIQSCFRAIHAHLSQSLKEIQIALDDTTKENQFLSESFNKFIVDLSIAICDQPTTIEDFFKLNGGARLLNSVAKFRVKFDDMKHQSDRLQEIVAHLDQNFPTGNEDPLVQITDMKNQLISQCEEISNKTSKLKKLRRDLRELAQASENMKNENASRIEDLTNKLTGCTATVNQLEKSNASLKSENSHLQSELLEATRELAKSEECYKKREAEVINKIIQEHTEKMNELNNQYQSLQQTYTELVEEYNEQAEHVQELEQKVETQKRSLASKEREINELNRQLVEQSEATAQRLEKEKKQLTETYQCAIDELTEQCAKHRSDVERMATVVAENEKQMAIVRNECNILKKQKIKIENEMKSLLAKVDRERKLLETNYTAKRIAYESEMSQKMNEERQKLEQEKRKLCGYGAEAFKMFFNANTSIDEKSFRNVIENARDELTRLTKSDAAVRRIVAARDNQTTEDAVAQVLMTSA
;
A
#
# COMPACT_ATOMS: atom_id res chain seq x y z
N MET A 1 44.27 25.49 111.05
CA MET A 1 43.93 26.17 109.77
C MET A 1 43.88 25.22 108.56
N THR A 2 44.72 24.18 108.48
CA THR A 2 44.86 23.30 107.30
C THR A 2 43.58 22.64 106.78
N THR A 3 42.67 22.21 107.64
CA THR A 3 41.43 21.49 107.26
C THR A 3 40.43 22.32 106.44
N LEU A 4 40.38 23.65 106.65
CA LEU A 4 39.51 24.55 105.88
C LEU A 4 39.99 24.73 104.44
N SER A 5 41.31 24.80 104.23
CA SER A 5 41.91 24.95 102.90
C SER A 5 41.62 23.74 102.00
N ALA A 6 41.81 22.52 102.51
CA ALA A 6 41.50 21.29 101.78
C ALA A 6 40.02 21.19 101.39
N ARG A 7 39.11 21.58 102.28
CA ARG A 7 37.66 21.56 102.02
C ARG A 7 37.22 22.60 101.00
N ALA A 8 37.87 23.77 100.98
CA ALA A 8 37.67 24.79 99.94
C ALA A 8 38.23 24.34 98.58
N ALA A 9 39.39 23.66 98.56
CA ALA A 9 39.98 23.09 97.36
C ALA A 9 39.08 22.01 96.73
N MET A 10 38.58 21.05 97.52
CA MET A 10 37.60 20.06 97.06
C MET A 10 36.34 20.72 96.48
N LYS A 11 35.75 21.70 97.18
CA LYS A 11 34.55 22.38 96.68
C LYS A 11 34.81 23.17 95.39
N LYS A 12 35.99 23.76 95.23
CA LYS A 12 36.42 24.42 93.98
C LYS A 12 36.62 23.42 92.84
N GLN A 13 37.13 22.22 93.13
CA GLN A 13 37.26 21.14 92.15
C GLN A 13 35.88 20.62 91.71
N GLN A 14 34.99 20.30 92.66
CA GLN A 14 33.61 19.87 92.36
C GLN A 14 32.84 20.91 91.54
N LEU A 15 32.98 22.20 91.85
CA LEU A 15 32.38 23.28 91.05
C LEU A 15 32.99 23.39 89.64
N LYS A 16 34.27 23.04 89.46
CA LYS A 16 34.91 23.01 88.13
C LYS A 16 34.48 21.78 87.33
N GLU A 17 34.30 20.63 87.99
CA GLU A 17 33.78 19.39 87.40
C GLU A 17 32.33 19.61 86.93
N LEU A 18 31.46 20.11 87.81
CA LEU A 18 30.07 20.45 87.47
C LEU A 18 29.96 21.49 86.34
N ASN A 19 30.83 22.52 86.35
CA ASN A 19 30.84 23.52 85.27
C ASN A 19 31.34 22.92 83.94
N ASN A 20 32.28 21.97 83.97
CA ASN A 20 32.70 21.24 82.77
C ASN A 20 31.58 20.31 82.23
N GLU A 21 30.77 19.72 83.12
CA GLU A 21 29.59 18.93 82.74
C GLU A 21 28.51 19.82 82.10
N LEU A 22 28.17 20.96 82.73
CA LEU A 22 27.24 21.94 82.18
C LEU A 22 27.70 22.52 80.83
N ILE A 23 29.01 22.71 80.62
CA ILE A 23 29.56 23.12 79.32
C ILE A 23 29.37 22.03 78.26
N LYS A 24 29.59 20.75 78.60
CA LYS A 24 29.33 19.62 77.69
C LYS A 24 27.85 19.52 77.35
N GLU A 25 26.97 19.61 78.35
CA GLU A 25 25.52 19.59 78.16
C GLU A 25 25.05 20.76 77.28
N ASN A 26 25.56 21.97 77.49
CA ASN A 26 25.25 23.12 76.63
C ASN A 26 25.76 22.92 75.18
N SER A 27 26.93 22.29 74.99
CA SER A 27 27.44 21.97 73.65
C SER A 27 26.62 20.88 72.95
N LEU A 28 26.12 19.88 73.69
CA LEU A 28 25.25 18.83 73.17
C LEU A 28 23.89 19.39 72.76
N LEU A 29 23.27 20.20 73.62
CA LEU A 29 22.00 20.88 73.34
C LEU A 29 22.11 21.84 72.13
N ARG A 30 23.26 22.49 71.94
CA ARG A 30 23.53 23.29 70.73
C ARG A 30 23.61 22.42 69.49
N SER A 31 24.38 21.33 69.53
CA SER A 31 24.48 20.39 68.40
C SER A 31 23.10 19.83 68.00
N GLN A 32 22.27 19.47 68.99
CA GLN A 32 20.91 18.97 68.77
C GLN A 32 19.97 20.05 68.22
N PHE A 33 20.17 21.32 68.58
CA PHE A 33 19.40 22.44 68.02
C PHE A 33 19.82 22.75 66.58
N GLU A 34 21.13 22.75 66.29
CA GLU A 34 21.67 22.91 64.93
C GLU A 34 21.12 21.81 64.00
N GLU A 35 21.17 20.54 64.44
CA GLU A 35 20.64 19.37 63.74
C GLU A 35 19.11 19.48 63.52
N ALA A 36 18.35 19.92 64.53
CA ALA A 36 16.90 20.13 64.39
C ALA A 36 16.55 21.27 63.41
N VAL A 37 17.36 22.33 63.35
CA VAL A 37 17.20 23.41 62.35
C VAL A 37 17.54 22.91 60.94
N GLU A 38 18.60 22.12 60.78
CA GLU A 38 18.96 21.53 59.49
C GLU A 38 17.87 20.58 58.96
N ILE A 39 17.37 19.67 59.81
CA ILE A 39 16.24 18.79 59.49
C ILE A 39 14.98 19.60 59.12
N THR A 40 14.74 20.74 59.79
CA THR A 40 13.61 21.62 59.46
C THR A 40 13.77 22.25 58.06
N SER A 41 14.99 22.67 57.70
CA SER A 41 15.29 23.17 56.35
C SER A 41 15.07 22.10 55.28
N GLN A 42 15.63 20.89 55.49
CA GLN A 42 15.47 19.76 54.57
C GLN A 42 13.99 19.35 54.40
N PHE A 43 13.18 19.44 55.47
CA PHE A 43 11.74 19.21 55.40
C PHE A 43 11.00 20.30 54.62
N GLN A 44 11.43 21.56 54.72
CA GLN A 44 10.86 22.69 53.99
C GLN A 44 11.16 22.59 52.49
N ASP A 45 12.37 22.22 52.11
CA ASP A 45 12.76 21.93 50.72
C ASP A 45 11.95 20.75 50.14
N LEU A 46 11.78 19.66 50.91
CA LEU A 46 10.92 18.54 50.56
C LEU A 46 9.46 18.97 50.35
N HIS A 47 8.93 19.86 51.20
CA HIS A 47 7.57 20.36 51.04
C HIS A 47 7.42 21.21 49.78
N GLN A 48 8.38 22.10 49.48
CA GLN A 48 8.38 22.91 48.28
C GLN A 48 8.48 22.04 47.01
N LYS A 49 9.34 21.02 47.02
CA LYS A 49 9.49 20.06 45.93
C LYS A 49 8.21 19.23 45.70
N ASN A 50 7.55 18.78 46.77
CA ASN A 50 6.23 18.14 46.67
C ASN A 50 5.16 19.07 46.10
N GLN A 51 5.18 20.37 46.44
CA GLN A 51 4.26 21.36 45.87
C GLN A 51 4.51 21.59 44.37
N GLN A 52 5.77 21.63 43.94
CA GLN A 52 6.15 21.69 42.52
C GLN A 52 5.71 20.43 41.75
N LEU A 53 5.92 19.24 42.32
CA LEU A 53 5.50 17.97 41.72
C LEU A 53 3.96 17.88 41.60
N LEU A 54 3.21 18.35 42.60
CA LEU A 54 1.75 18.44 42.52
C LEU A 54 1.28 19.41 41.42
N ALA A 55 1.95 20.54 41.25
CA ALA A 55 1.64 21.47 40.16
C ALA A 55 1.95 20.84 38.78
N GLN A 56 3.08 20.14 38.63
CA GLN A 56 3.46 19.43 37.42
C GLN A 56 2.48 18.29 37.07
N ILE A 57 2.02 17.53 38.07
CA ILE A 57 0.97 16.51 37.88
C ILE A 57 -0.32 17.16 37.37
N GLY A 58 -0.73 18.31 37.94
CA GLY A 58 -1.89 19.07 37.47
C GLY A 58 -1.77 19.53 36.01
N THR A 59 -0.61 20.06 35.61
CA THR A 59 -0.39 20.47 34.20
C THR A 59 -0.35 19.29 33.24
N LEU A 60 0.29 18.19 33.62
CA LEU A 60 0.35 16.96 32.80
C LEU A 60 -1.02 16.27 32.68
N GLN A 61 -1.88 16.39 33.69
CA GLN A 61 -3.27 15.92 33.60
C GLN A 61 -4.08 16.78 32.62
N ALA A 62 -3.97 18.11 32.68
CA ALA A 62 -4.65 19.01 31.75
C ALA A 62 -4.16 18.85 30.30
N GLU A 63 -2.86 18.67 30.09
CA GLU A 63 -2.28 18.38 28.77
C GLU A 63 -2.75 17.02 28.23
N LYS A 64 -2.81 15.99 29.09
CA LYS A 64 -3.39 14.69 28.70
C LYS A 64 -4.87 14.82 28.30
N GLU A 65 -5.66 15.61 29.02
CA GLU A 65 -7.08 15.82 28.69
C GLU A 65 -7.28 16.57 27.36
N ASP A 66 -6.43 17.56 27.02
CA ASP A 66 -6.41 18.17 25.67
C ASP A 66 -6.03 17.16 24.59
N LEU A 67 -4.99 16.35 24.82
CA LEU A 67 -4.52 15.35 23.86
C LEU A 67 -5.55 14.23 23.64
N ASP A 68 -6.20 13.72 24.69
CA ASP A 68 -7.28 12.74 24.59
C ASP A 68 -8.48 13.32 23.81
N HIS A 69 -8.87 14.57 24.08
CA HIS A 69 -9.97 15.25 23.37
C HIS A 69 -9.64 15.53 21.89
N ARG A 70 -8.41 15.96 21.58
CA ARG A 70 -7.93 16.14 20.19
C ARG A 70 -7.82 14.81 19.45
N LEU A 71 -7.45 13.73 20.13
CA LEU A 71 -7.47 12.38 19.58
C LEU A 71 -8.91 11.93 19.28
N GLU A 72 -9.87 12.21 20.17
CA GLU A 72 -11.28 11.90 19.92
C GLU A 72 -11.84 12.67 18.70
N ILE A 73 -11.56 13.98 18.58
CA ILE A 73 -11.92 14.78 17.39
C ILE A 73 -11.28 14.20 16.12
N SER A 74 -10.01 13.84 16.16
CA SER A 74 -9.30 13.24 15.02
C SER A 74 -9.92 11.90 14.61
N LEU A 75 -10.23 11.02 15.57
CA LEU A 75 -10.89 9.74 15.34
C LEU A 75 -12.34 9.90 14.84
N ALA A 76 -13.07 10.92 15.30
CA ALA A 76 -14.40 11.25 14.79
C ALA A 76 -14.34 11.72 13.32
N THR A 77 -13.42 12.64 13.02
CA THR A 77 -13.19 13.16 11.67
C THR A 77 -12.78 12.04 10.70
N ASN A 78 -11.88 11.15 11.14
CA ASN A 78 -11.42 10.02 10.33
C ASN A 78 -12.55 9.00 10.05
N LYS A 79 -13.43 8.74 11.02
CA LYS A 79 -14.66 7.94 10.82
C LYS A 79 -15.61 8.59 9.82
N GLU A 80 -15.79 9.91 9.86
CA GLU A 80 -16.65 10.61 8.89
C GLU A 80 -16.05 10.56 7.47
N LEU A 81 -14.76 10.83 7.32
CA LEU A 81 -14.06 10.72 6.03
C LEU A 81 -14.15 9.29 5.46
N THR A 82 -13.94 8.27 6.30
CA THR A 82 -14.11 6.86 5.92
C THR A 82 -15.55 6.56 5.49
N LYS A 83 -16.55 7.12 6.17
CA LYS A 83 -17.96 6.99 5.80
C LYS A 83 -18.24 7.65 4.44
N ARG A 84 -17.81 8.89 4.24
CA ARG A 84 -17.96 9.61 2.95
C ARG A 84 -17.31 8.84 1.81
N LEU A 85 -16.08 8.35 1.98
CA LEU A 85 -15.38 7.52 1.00
C LEU A 85 -16.15 6.24 0.66
N SER A 86 -16.81 5.61 1.64
CA SER A 86 -17.65 4.42 1.41
C SER A 86 -18.95 4.74 0.66
N GLU A 87 -19.52 5.93 0.89
CA GLU A 87 -20.72 6.42 0.21
C GLU A 87 -20.40 6.85 -1.23
N GLU A 88 -19.26 7.51 -1.47
CA GLU A 88 -18.75 7.80 -2.81
C GLU A 88 -18.44 6.54 -3.62
N LYS A 89 -17.72 5.56 -3.04
CA LYS A 89 -17.45 4.27 -3.71
C LYS A 89 -18.74 3.53 -4.07
N ARG A 90 -19.74 3.55 -3.18
CA ARG A 90 -21.08 3.00 -3.47
C ARG A 90 -21.77 3.76 -4.61
N ASN A 91 -21.79 5.09 -4.56
CA ASN A 91 -22.44 5.92 -5.57
C ASN A 91 -21.77 5.74 -6.94
N HIS A 92 -20.45 5.69 -6.99
CA HIS A 92 -19.68 5.47 -8.22
C HIS A 92 -19.90 4.05 -8.79
N SER A 93 -19.96 3.01 -7.93
CA SER A 93 -20.38 1.66 -8.37
C SER A 93 -21.78 1.69 -8.96
N GLN A 94 -22.76 2.28 -8.26
CA GLN A 94 -24.15 2.34 -8.71
C GLN A 94 -24.32 3.17 -10.00
N GLN A 95 -23.52 4.22 -10.18
CA GLN A 95 -23.46 4.98 -11.43
C GLN A 95 -22.82 4.16 -12.57
N ASN A 96 -21.76 3.41 -12.29
CA ASN A 96 -21.13 2.53 -13.27
C ASN A 96 -22.08 1.38 -13.69
N ASP A 97 -22.79 0.75 -12.75
CA ASP A 97 -23.84 -0.23 -13.02
C ASP A 97 -24.95 0.37 -13.90
N THR A 98 -25.33 1.63 -13.65
CA THR A 98 -26.32 2.36 -14.47
C THR A 98 -25.80 2.63 -15.88
N ASN A 99 -24.53 3.05 -16.02
CA ASN A 99 -23.88 3.27 -17.31
C ASN A 99 -23.70 1.98 -18.13
N ILE A 100 -23.34 0.87 -17.47
CA ILE A 100 -23.22 -0.46 -18.08
C ILE A 100 -24.58 -0.92 -18.61
N ASN A 101 -25.65 -0.74 -17.84
CA ASN A 101 -27.00 -1.07 -18.30
C ASN A 101 -27.46 -0.18 -19.47
N ALA A 102 -27.16 1.12 -19.45
CA ALA A 102 -27.44 2.01 -20.57
C ALA A 102 -26.66 1.60 -21.84
N MET A 103 -25.37 1.30 -21.70
CA MET A 103 -24.52 0.85 -22.82
C MET A 103 -24.97 -0.50 -23.38
N ASN A 104 -25.41 -1.44 -22.53
CA ASN A 104 -25.98 -2.72 -22.97
C ASN A 104 -27.26 -2.52 -23.80
N ASN A 105 -28.15 -1.62 -23.37
CA ASN A 105 -29.37 -1.27 -24.12
C ASN A 105 -29.03 -0.64 -25.48
N GLU A 106 -28.03 0.25 -25.55
CA GLU A 106 -27.58 0.86 -26.81
C GLU A 106 -26.96 -0.21 -27.74
N ILE A 107 -26.16 -1.15 -27.20
CA ILE A 107 -25.62 -2.30 -27.93
C ILE A 107 -26.73 -3.21 -28.48
N GLU A 108 -27.80 -3.45 -27.71
CA GLU A 108 -28.94 -4.27 -28.14
C GLU A 108 -29.73 -3.59 -29.26
N LYS A 109 -30.02 -2.29 -29.11
CA LYS A 109 -30.63 -1.44 -30.14
C LYS A 109 -29.81 -1.38 -31.43
N VAL A 110 -28.48 -1.25 -31.35
CA VAL A 110 -27.58 -1.29 -32.51
C VAL A 110 -27.57 -2.68 -33.18
N LYS A 111 -27.60 -3.77 -32.39
CA LYS A 111 -27.75 -5.13 -32.95
C LYS A 111 -29.07 -5.31 -33.67
N GLU A 112 -30.16 -4.79 -33.12
CA GLU A 112 -31.50 -4.89 -33.73
C GLU A 112 -31.59 -4.07 -35.03
N GLN A 113 -31.03 -2.86 -35.07
CA GLN A 113 -30.89 -2.07 -36.30
C GLN A 113 -30.02 -2.77 -37.35
N ALA A 114 -28.84 -3.28 -36.97
CA ALA A 114 -27.94 -3.99 -37.88
C ALA A 114 -28.57 -5.27 -38.42
N LYS A 115 -29.37 -5.97 -37.62
CA LYS A 115 -30.16 -7.14 -38.04
C LYS A 115 -31.25 -6.73 -39.03
N ALA A 116 -32.02 -5.67 -38.75
CA ALA A 116 -33.06 -5.19 -39.67
C ALA A 116 -32.47 -4.76 -41.03
N GLN A 117 -31.28 -4.15 -41.05
CA GLN A 117 -30.54 -3.86 -42.28
C GLN A 117 -30.11 -5.13 -43.02
N LEU A 118 -29.58 -6.13 -42.30
CA LEU A 118 -29.20 -7.43 -42.88
C LEU A 118 -30.40 -8.16 -43.50
N ASP A 119 -31.52 -8.23 -42.76
CA ASP A 119 -32.76 -8.86 -43.22
C ASP A 119 -33.32 -8.14 -44.47
N SER A 120 -33.25 -6.80 -44.52
CA SER A 120 -33.61 -6.01 -45.71
C SER A 120 -32.73 -6.31 -46.93
N VAL A 121 -31.40 -6.40 -46.74
CA VAL A 121 -30.45 -6.72 -47.83
C VAL A 121 -30.64 -8.17 -48.31
N LEU A 122 -31.01 -9.10 -47.43
CA LEU A 122 -31.36 -10.46 -47.81
C LEU A 122 -32.65 -10.51 -48.65
N GLU A 123 -33.67 -9.72 -48.31
CA GLU A 123 -34.90 -9.61 -49.10
C GLU A 123 -34.66 -8.99 -50.49
N GLU A 124 -33.79 -7.97 -50.59
CA GLU A 124 -33.34 -7.43 -51.89
C GLU A 124 -32.57 -8.46 -52.72
N LEU A 125 -31.66 -9.22 -52.09
CA LEU A 125 -30.92 -10.29 -52.76
C LEU A 125 -31.85 -11.39 -53.30
N GLU A 126 -32.93 -11.72 -52.58
CA GLU A 126 -33.94 -12.68 -53.03
C GLU A 126 -34.80 -12.12 -54.17
N LYS A 127 -35.19 -10.83 -54.11
CA LYS A 127 -35.86 -10.13 -55.23
C LYS A 127 -35.01 -10.15 -56.50
N VAL A 128 -33.71 -9.82 -56.39
CA VAL A 128 -32.76 -9.84 -57.52
C VAL A 128 -32.59 -11.25 -58.09
N LYS A 129 -32.46 -12.28 -57.25
CA LYS A 129 -32.46 -13.69 -57.71
C LYS A 129 -33.74 -14.04 -58.47
N SER A 130 -34.90 -13.64 -57.95
CA SER A 130 -36.20 -13.90 -58.60
C SER A 130 -36.37 -13.15 -59.93
N VAL A 131 -35.68 -12.03 -60.16
CA VAL A 131 -35.60 -11.36 -61.46
C VAL A 131 -34.66 -12.13 -62.39
N HIS A 132 -33.45 -12.48 -61.92
CA HIS A 132 -32.47 -13.23 -62.70
C HIS A 132 -32.99 -14.58 -63.21
N GLU A 133 -33.73 -15.34 -62.37
CA GLU A 133 -34.37 -16.59 -62.81
C GLU A 133 -35.42 -16.38 -63.91
N LYS A 134 -36.21 -15.29 -63.83
CA LYS A 134 -37.19 -14.93 -64.88
C LYS A 134 -36.49 -14.56 -66.18
N ASP A 135 -35.38 -13.83 -66.11
CA ASP A 135 -34.62 -13.43 -67.30
C ASP A 135 -33.89 -14.61 -67.93
N VAL A 136 -33.34 -15.54 -67.15
CA VAL A 136 -32.79 -16.82 -67.64
C VAL A 136 -33.88 -17.68 -68.30
N LEU A 137 -35.11 -17.70 -67.76
CA LEU A 137 -36.26 -18.36 -68.38
C LEU A 137 -36.69 -17.69 -69.70
N GLN A 138 -36.67 -16.35 -69.75
CA GLN A 138 -36.94 -15.60 -70.99
C GLN A 138 -35.85 -15.86 -72.05
N GLN A 139 -34.57 -15.84 -71.66
CA GLN A 139 -33.44 -16.10 -72.55
C GLN A 139 -33.49 -17.51 -73.12
N LYS A 140 -33.74 -18.54 -72.29
CA LYS A 140 -34.00 -19.92 -72.75
C LYS A 140 -35.19 -20.01 -73.70
N THR A 141 -36.25 -19.23 -73.47
CA THR A 141 -37.43 -19.16 -74.34
C THR A 141 -37.12 -18.49 -75.69
N ILE A 142 -36.23 -17.51 -75.72
CA ILE A 142 -35.78 -16.81 -76.94
C ILE A 142 -34.84 -17.71 -77.75
N VAL A 143 -33.86 -18.35 -77.12
CA VAL A 143 -32.97 -19.34 -77.77
C VAL A 143 -33.81 -20.49 -78.37
N GLY A 144 -34.71 -21.08 -77.58
CA GLY A 144 -35.65 -22.11 -78.05
C GLY A 144 -36.72 -21.63 -79.05
N ARG A 145 -36.72 -20.34 -79.46
CA ARG A 145 -37.43 -19.83 -80.64
C ARG A 145 -36.47 -19.65 -81.82
N ILE A 146 -35.26 -19.13 -81.59
CA ILE A 146 -34.19 -19.03 -82.58
C ILE A 146 -33.89 -20.41 -83.17
N ASP A 147 -33.68 -21.43 -82.33
CA ASP A 147 -33.45 -22.81 -82.76
C ASP A 147 -34.57 -23.34 -83.67
N ARG A 148 -35.83 -22.98 -83.37
CA ARG A 148 -36.99 -23.36 -84.19
C ARG A 148 -37.07 -22.60 -85.50
N VAL A 149 -36.62 -21.35 -85.56
CA VAL A 149 -36.51 -20.58 -86.80
C VAL A 149 -35.38 -21.15 -87.66
N LEU A 150 -34.21 -21.44 -87.08
CA LEU A 150 -33.08 -22.07 -87.76
C LEU A 150 -33.46 -23.43 -88.32
N GLN A 151 -33.99 -24.35 -87.49
CA GLN A 151 -34.46 -25.67 -87.96
C GLN A 151 -35.57 -25.60 -89.02
N SER A 152 -36.39 -24.54 -89.01
CA SER A 152 -37.40 -24.33 -90.06
C SER A 152 -36.76 -23.83 -91.35
N GLY A 153 -35.75 -22.97 -91.26
CA GLY A 153 -34.90 -22.58 -92.38
C GLY A 153 -34.14 -23.77 -92.97
N GLU A 154 -33.49 -24.59 -92.15
CA GLU A 154 -32.77 -25.79 -92.60
C GLU A 154 -33.68 -26.75 -93.39
N ARG A 155 -34.91 -26.96 -92.90
CA ARG A 155 -35.92 -27.79 -93.58
C ARG A 155 -36.48 -27.18 -94.87
N PHE A 156 -36.46 -25.85 -95.00
CA PHE A 156 -37.00 -25.15 -96.17
C PHE A 156 -35.94 -24.99 -97.27
N PHE A 157 -34.68 -24.74 -96.91
CA PHE A 157 -33.57 -24.54 -97.84
C PHE A 157 -32.72 -25.80 -98.09
N ASN A 158 -32.91 -26.88 -97.32
CA ASN A 158 -32.11 -28.12 -97.36
C ASN A 158 -30.59 -27.91 -97.13
N THR A 159 -30.20 -26.79 -96.52
CA THR A 159 -28.84 -26.45 -96.09
C THR A 159 -28.80 -26.31 -94.57
N LYS A 160 -27.65 -26.60 -93.95
CA LYS A 160 -27.46 -26.36 -92.52
C LYS A 160 -27.23 -24.88 -92.23
N LEU A 161 -27.83 -24.37 -91.16
CA LEU A 161 -27.79 -22.95 -90.77
C LEU A 161 -27.45 -22.85 -89.28
N SER A 162 -26.20 -22.50 -88.98
CA SER A 162 -25.66 -22.54 -87.61
C SER A 162 -25.97 -21.26 -86.82
N THR A 163 -26.20 -20.15 -87.52
CA THR A 163 -26.47 -18.83 -86.94
C THR A 163 -27.63 -18.14 -87.64
N VAL A 164 -28.21 -17.12 -87.00
CA VAL A 164 -29.27 -16.29 -87.61
C VAL A 164 -28.71 -15.48 -88.79
N ASP A 165 -27.43 -15.11 -88.73
CA ASP A 165 -26.75 -14.35 -89.78
C ASP A 165 -26.51 -15.21 -91.04
N ASP A 166 -26.32 -16.53 -90.92
CA ASP A 166 -26.32 -17.46 -92.07
C ASP A 166 -27.65 -17.41 -92.82
N LEU A 167 -28.77 -17.43 -92.09
CA LEU A 167 -30.13 -17.36 -92.65
C LEU A 167 -30.38 -16.01 -93.34
N ILE A 168 -29.94 -14.90 -92.75
CA ILE A 168 -30.05 -13.56 -93.34
C ILE A 168 -29.22 -13.47 -94.63
N ASN A 169 -27.96 -13.91 -94.60
CA ASN A 169 -27.08 -13.96 -95.78
C ASN A 169 -27.66 -14.81 -96.94
N PHE A 170 -28.48 -15.82 -96.63
CA PHE A 170 -29.17 -16.64 -97.62
C PHE A 170 -30.36 -15.92 -98.28
N PHE A 171 -31.04 -15.02 -97.56
CA PHE A 171 -32.11 -14.19 -98.12
C PHE A 171 -31.60 -13.02 -98.97
N GLU A 172 -30.39 -12.51 -98.72
CA GLU A 172 -29.84 -11.34 -99.42
C GLU A 172 -29.20 -11.63 -100.79
N LYS A 173 -29.02 -12.91 -101.17
CA LYS A 173 -28.31 -13.30 -102.41
C LYS A 173 -29.24 -14.02 -103.41
N PRO A 174 -29.76 -13.35 -104.46
CA PRO A 174 -30.67 -13.96 -105.40
C PRO A 174 -29.95 -14.84 -106.45
N GLN A 175 -30.40 -16.08 -106.63
CA GLN A 175 -30.16 -16.88 -107.83
C GLN A 175 -31.47 -17.43 -108.41
N VAL A 176 -31.49 -17.65 -109.73
CA VAL A 176 -32.73 -17.91 -110.49
C VAL A 176 -32.54 -19.02 -111.52
N SER A 177 -33.33 -20.09 -111.40
CA SER A 177 -33.71 -20.98 -112.50
C SER A 177 -35.08 -21.63 -112.22
N LYS A 178 -35.73 -22.18 -113.26
CA LYS A 178 -37.12 -22.69 -113.31
C LYS A 178 -37.15 -23.92 -114.26
N PRO A 179 -38.29 -24.55 -114.66
CA PRO A 179 -39.72 -24.37 -114.28
C PRO A 179 -40.48 -25.72 -114.06
N GLU A 180 -41.81 -25.67 -114.20
CA GLU A 180 -42.83 -26.75 -114.28
C GLU A 180 -43.47 -27.24 -112.96
N ASN A 181 -44.80 -27.39 -112.83
CA ASN A 181 -45.92 -27.18 -113.79
C ASN A 181 -47.15 -26.48 -113.15
N ALA A 182 -47.98 -25.86 -113.99
CA ALA A 182 -49.25 -25.17 -113.68
C ALA A 182 -50.43 -25.88 -114.43
N PRO A 183 -51.66 -25.35 -114.66
CA PRO A 183 -52.32 -24.05 -114.35
C PRO A 183 -53.56 -24.24 -113.41
N LYS A 184 -54.65 -23.44 -113.26
CA LYS A 184 -55.38 -22.43 -114.06
C LYS A 184 -56.06 -21.35 -113.16
N VAL A 185 -55.93 -20.04 -113.45
CA VAL A 185 -56.85 -19.11 -114.19
C VAL A 185 -58.08 -18.57 -113.42
N GLN A 186 -58.00 -17.27 -113.01
CA GLN A 186 -58.94 -16.11 -113.17
C GLN A 186 -60.49 -16.25 -112.99
N PRO A 187 -61.29 -15.17 -112.78
CA PRO A 187 -60.99 -13.72 -112.71
C PRO A 187 -61.58 -12.92 -111.49
N ILE A 188 -61.31 -11.61 -111.51
CA ILE A 188 -61.78 -10.46 -110.67
C ILE A 188 -63.34 -10.35 -110.65
N PRO A 189 -64.05 -10.05 -109.52
CA PRO A 189 -64.10 -8.67 -108.97
C PRO A 189 -64.40 -8.42 -107.45
N ILE A 190 -63.86 -7.27 -106.97
CA ILE A 190 -64.47 -6.19 -106.14
C ILE A 190 -65.24 -6.50 -104.81
N GLN A 191 -64.88 -5.71 -103.78
CA GLN A 191 -65.60 -5.30 -102.55
C GLN A 191 -65.50 -6.10 -101.22
N GLN A 192 -65.33 -5.29 -100.15
CA GLN A 192 -65.66 -5.49 -98.74
C GLN A 192 -65.18 -6.74 -97.98
N ASN A 193 -64.11 -6.57 -97.18
CA ASN A 193 -64.19 -6.89 -95.73
C ASN A 193 -63.07 -6.23 -94.89
N CYS A 194 -63.22 -4.93 -94.61
CA CYS A 194 -62.33 -4.20 -93.70
C CYS A 194 -62.84 -4.33 -92.26
N ASN A 195 -62.37 -5.32 -91.48
CA ASN A 195 -62.71 -5.44 -90.04
C ASN A 195 -61.63 -6.09 -89.16
N SER A 196 -60.90 -7.11 -89.64
CA SER A 196 -59.99 -7.93 -88.80
C SER A 196 -58.79 -7.17 -88.22
N ASN A 197 -58.18 -6.24 -88.96
CA ASN A 197 -57.07 -5.43 -88.45
C ASN A 197 -57.51 -4.35 -87.44
N ILE A 198 -58.76 -3.87 -87.53
CA ILE A 198 -59.29 -2.86 -86.61
C ILE A 198 -59.46 -3.48 -85.22
N GLU A 199 -60.06 -4.68 -85.11
CA GLU A 199 -60.30 -5.31 -83.81
C GLU A 199 -59.00 -5.62 -83.03
N GLN A 200 -57.92 -5.97 -83.72
CA GLN A 200 -56.61 -6.16 -83.09
C GLN A 200 -55.99 -4.83 -82.62
N LEU A 201 -56.08 -3.77 -83.44
CA LEU A 201 -55.63 -2.43 -83.05
C LEU A 201 -56.46 -1.87 -81.89
N GLU A 202 -57.78 -2.05 -81.89
CA GLU A 202 -58.67 -1.66 -80.80
C GLU A 202 -58.36 -2.40 -79.51
N LYS A 203 -58.16 -3.73 -79.53
CA LYS A 203 -57.73 -4.49 -78.35
C LYS A 203 -56.39 -3.99 -77.80
N ARG A 204 -55.44 -3.64 -78.68
CA ARG A 204 -54.14 -3.08 -78.31
C ARG A 204 -54.25 -1.66 -77.73
N ILE A 205 -55.05 -0.79 -78.34
CA ILE A 205 -55.37 0.57 -77.87
C ILE A 205 -56.14 0.52 -76.54
N LYS A 206 -57.05 -0.45 -76.35
CA LYS A 206 -57.81 -0.64 -75.11
C LYS A 206 -56.90 -1.12 -73.98
N HIS A 207 -56.01 -2.07 -74.25
CA HIS A 207 -54.98 -2.49 -73.28
C HIS A 207 -54.00 -1.37 -72.93
N LEU A 208 -53.56 -0.57 -73.92
CA LEU A 208 -52.73 0.62 -73.69
C LEU A 208 -53.48 1.71 -72.90
N LYS A 209 -54.77 1.95 -73.16
CA LYS A 209 -55.60 2.86 -72.36
C LYS A 209 -55.82 2.35 -70.93
N THR A 210 -55.93 1.04 -70.72
CA THR A 210 -55.98 0.46 -69.37
C THR A 210 -54.64 0.65 -68.64
N LYS A 211 -53.50 0.38 -69.30
CA LYS A 211 -52.17 0.64 -68.72
C LYS A 211 -51.90 2.13 -68.46
N LEU A 212 -52.37 3.02 -69.33
CA LEU A 212 -52.28 4.47 -69.11
C LEU A 212 -53.13 4.91 -67.91
N ARG A 213 -54.31 4.28 -67.70
CA ARG A 213 -55.14 4.51 -66.52
C ARG A 213 -54.54 3.94 -65.23
N SER A 214 -53.92 2.75 -65.26
CA SER A 214 -53.25 2.22 -64.07
C SER A 214 -52.03 3.07 -63.70
N ALA A 215 -51.18 3.41 -64.67
CA ALA A 215 -50.04 4.30 -64.45
C ALA A 215 -50.46 5.71 -63.99
N SER A 216 -51.61 6.22 -64.46
CA SER A 216 -52.18 7.48 -63.97
C SER A 216 -52.78 7.37 -62.57
N HIS A 217 -53.18 6.18 -62.12
CA HIS A 217 -53.65 5.93 -60.76
C HIS A 217 -52.45 5.77 -59.81
N GLU A 218 -51.47 4.94 -60.18
CA GLU A 218 -50.18 4.81 -59.49
C GLU A 218 -49.48 6.16 -59.33
N LYS A 219 -49.50 7.02 -60.38
CA LYS A 219 -48.99 8.39 -60.28
C LYS A 219 -49.75 9.23 -59.26
N ALA A 220 -51.09 9.16 -59.24
CA ALA A 220 -51.90 9.91 -58.27
C ALA A 220 -51.70 9.40 -56.84
N ASP A 221 -51.54 8.09 -56.65
CA ASP A 221 -51.28 7.48 -55.35
C ASP A 221 -49.87 7.84 -54.83
N LEU A 222 -48.86 7.86 -55.71
CA LEU A 222 -47.52 8.36 -55.40
C LEU A 222 -47.51 9.86 -55.11
N GLU A 223 -48.27 10.68 -55.84
CA GLU A 223 -48.43 12.11 -55.55
C GLU A 223 -49.09 12.34 -54.18
N ASN A 224 -50.10 11.54 -53.83
CA ASN A 224 -50.70 11.55 -52.48
C ASN A 224 -49.74 11.06 -51.39
N GLN A 225 -48.89 10.07 -51.68
CA GLN A 225 -47.90 9.54 -50.74
C GLN A 225 -46.75 10.53 -50.50
N ILE A 226 -46.29 11.23 -51.55
CA ILE A 226 -45.35 12.35 -51.45
C ILE A 226 -45.97 13.50 -50.64
N ALA A 227 -47.25 13.82 -50.86
CA ALA A 227 -47.94 14.86 -50.10
C ALA A 227 -48.04 14.53 -48.60
N LYS A 228 -48.26 13.25 -48.23
CA LYS A 228 -48.19 12.79 -46.84
C LYS A 228 -46.78 12.91 -46.27
N LEU A 229 -45.77 12.32 -46.93
CA LEU A 229 -44.38 12.39 -46.46
C LEU A 229 -43.88 13.83 -46.32
N ALA A 230 -44.35 14.77 -47.15
CA ALA A 230 -44.06 16.19 -47.02
C ALA A 230 -44.74 16.86 -45.81
N HIS A 231 -45.92 16.36 -45.39
CA HIS A 231 -46.63 16.80 -44.18
C HIS A 231 -46.00 16.22 -42.91
N ASP A 232 -45.75 14.91 -42.88
CA ASP A 232 -45.11 14.21 -41.77
C ASP A 232 -43.70 14.82 -41.51
N ALA A 233 -42.94 15.07 -42.57
CA ALA A 233 -41.64 15.76 -42.49
C ALA A 233 -41.75 17.26 -42.19
N ALA A 234 -42.92 17.88 -42.21
CA ALA A 234 -43.13 19.25 -41.72
C ALA A 234 -43.49 19.25 -40.22
N GLU A 235 -44.27 18.26 -39.77
CA GLU A 235 -44.60 18.04 -38.36
C GLU A 235 -43.34 17.74 -37.53
N GLN A 236 -42.52 16.76 -37.95
CA GLN A 236 -41.22 16.46 -37.28
C GLN A 236 -40.27 17.66 -37.25
N ARG A 237 -40.27 18.52 -38.28
CA ARG A 237 -39.47 19.76 -38.28
C ARG A 237 -40.01 20.81 -37.31
N CYS A 238 -41.30 20.78 -36.97
CA CYS A 238 -41.88 21.62 -35.93
C CYS A 238 -41.57 21.09 -34.53
N GLU A 239 -41.65 19.76 -34.33
CA GLU A 239 -41.27 19.10 -33.08
C GLU A 239 -39.79 19.36 -32.75
N HIS A 240 -38.86 19.05 -33.66
CA HIS A 240 -37.43 19.28 -33.43
C HIS A 240 -37.09 20.78 -33.23
N ALA A 241 -37.81 21.70 -33.87
CA ALA A 241 -37.64 23.14 -33.61
C ALA A 241 -38.09 23.52 -32.19
N SER A 242 -39.13 22.86 -31.66
CA SER A 242 -39.57 23.03 -30.27
C SER A 242 -38.55 22.44 -29.28
N GLU A 243 -38.04 21.23 -29.55
CA GLU A 243 -37.01 20.56 -28.74
C GLU A 243 -35.72 21.39 -28.66
N VAL A 244 -35.23 21.90 -29.80
CA VAL A 244 -34.06 22.79 -29.86
C VAL A 244 -34.31 24.07 -29.04
N SER A 245 -35.53 24.64 -29.09
CA SER A 245 -35.87 25.83 -28.31
C SER A 245 -35.87 25.55 -26.80
N GLU A 246 -36.38 24.40 -26.34
CA GLU A 246 -36.32 24.04 -24.92
C GLU A 246 -34.89 23.70 -24.47
N LEU A 247 -34.11 22.97 -25.29
CA LEU A 247 -32.70 22.69 -25.00
C LEU A 247 -31.89 23.99 -24.87
N GLN A 248 -32.11 24.96 -25.76
CA GLN A 248 -31.48 26.27 -25.66
C GLN A 248 -31.88 27.00 -24.37
N ARG A 249 -33.15 26.89 -23.94
CA ARG A 249 -33.60 27.44 -22.65
C ARG A 249 -32.91 26.77 -21.46
N ARG A 250 -32.69 25.45 -21.50
CA ARG A 250 -31.98 24.70 -20.44
C ARG A 250 -30.48 25.07 -20.40
N ILE A 251 -29.84 25.27 -21.56
CA ILE A 251 -28.46 25.76 -21.65
C ILE A 251 -28.32 27.14 -21.01
N ASN A 252 -29.24 28.07 -21.31
CA ASN A 252 -29.23 29.40 -20.72
C ASN A 252 -29.40 29.36 -19.19
N LEU A 253 -30.35 28.58 -18.67
CA LEU A 253 -30.54 28.40 -17.23
C LEU A 253 -29.29 27.83 -16.53
N ALA A 254 -28.62 26.86 -17.14
CA ALA A 254 -27.37 26.30 -16.61
C ALA A 254 -26.21 27.32 -16.63
N ALA A 255 -26.18 28.25 -17.60
CA ALA A 255 -25.23 29.35 -17.63
C ALA A 255 -25.51 30.40 -16.55
N ASP A 256 -26.78 30.71 -16.29
CA ASP A 256 -27.19 31.61 -15.20
C ASP A 256 -26.86 31.00 -13.82
N GLU A 257 -27.10 29.70 -13.61
CA GLU A 257 -26.70 28.98 -12.39
C GLU A 257 -25.17 28.93 -12.22
N LYS A 258 -24.42 28.67 -13.31
CA LYS A 258 -22.95 28.69 -13.29
C LYS A 258 -22.42 30.07 -12.89
N THR A 259 -22.89 31.13 -13.52
CA THR A 259 -22.42 32.50 -13.22
C THR A 259 -22.85 32.97 -11.83
N ALA A 260 -24.01 32.54 -11.32
CA ALA A 260 -24.38 32.76 -9.92
C ALA A 260 -23.41 32.05 -8.94
N SER A 261 -23.00 30.81 -9.26
CA SER A 261 -22.03 30.05 -8.46
C SER A 261 -20.62 30.67 -8.50
N GLU A 262 -20.15 31.10 -9.67
CA GLU A 262 -18.87 31.81 -9.83
C GLU A 262 -18.86 33.14 -9.05
N ASN A 263 -19.96 33.91 -9.09
CA ASN A 263 -20.10 35.12 -8.27
C ASN A 263 -20.09 34.82 -6.77
N ALA A 264 -20.76 33.76 -6.31
CA ALA A 264 -20.72 33.34 -4.91
C ALA A 264 -19.30 32.89 -4.47
N ALA A 265 -18.58 32.18 -5.33
CA ALA A 265 -17.18 31.82 -5.11
C ALA A 265 -16.28 33.06 -5.03
N ASN A 266 -16.41 34.02 -5.95
CA ASN A 266 -15.65 35.27 -5.98
C ASN A 266 -15.92 36.14 -4.74
N MET A 267 -17.18 36.24 -4.27
CA MET A 267 -17.50 36.90 -3.01
C MET A 267 -16.83 36.22 -1.80
N LYS A 268 -16.76 34.89 -1.80
CA LYS A 268 -16.08 34.13 -0.75
C LYS A 268 -14.56 34.29 -0.80
N ILE A 269 -13.95 34.29 -1.98
CA ILE A 269 -12.54 34.62 -2.19
C ILE A 269 -12.24 36.02 -1.64
N SER A 270 -13.02 37.04 -2.03
CA SER A 270 -12.82 38.41 -1.51
C SER A 270 -13.02 38.54 0.00
N SER A 271 -13.85 37.69 0.62
CA SER A 271 -13.95 37.62 2.09
C SER A 271 -12.70 37.03 2.74
N LEU A 272 -12.11 35.99 2.14
CA LEU A 272 -10.89 35.34 2.61
C LEU A 272 -9.66 36.23 2.37
N GLU A 273 -9.59 36.92 1.24
CA GLU A 273 -8.56 37.94 0.96
C GLU A 273 -8.57 39.04 2.02
N LYS A 274 -9.74 39.54 2.42
CA LYS A 274 -9.87 40.53 3.50
C LYS A 274 -9.44 39.98 4.86
N SER A 275 -9.72 38.72 5.17
CA SER A 275 -9.21 38.06 6.38
C SER A 275 -7.70 37.83 6.34
N ILE A 276 -7.14 37.48 5.18
CA ILE A 276 -5.69 37.38 4.98
C ILE A 276 -5.04 38.76 5.14
N GLU A 277 -5.66 39.83 4.64
CA GLU A 277 -5.14 41.19 4.77
C GLU A 277 -5.25 41.72 6.21
N SER A 278 -6.31 41.39 6.95
CA SER A 278 -6.38 41.72 8.38
C SER A 278 -5.35 40.95 9.19
N LEU A 279 -5.14 39.65 8.91
CA LEU A 279 -4.10 38.84 9.56
C LEU A 279 -2.69 39.33 9.22
N LYS A 280 -2.42 39.74 7.97
CA LYS A 280 -1.16 40.44 7.62
C LYS A 280 -1.01 41.75 8.38
N THR A 281 -2.10 42.49 8.60
CA THR A 281 -2.08 43.76 9.34
C THR A 281 -1.75 43.52 10.82
N GLU A 282 -2.32 42.49 11.45
CA GLU A 282 -1.91 42.06 12.80
C GLU A 282 -0.45 41.60 12.85
N LEU A 283 0.01 40.82 11.85
CA LEU A 283 1.41 40.37 11.76
C LEU A 283 2.39 41.54 11.55
N ALA A 284 1.97 42.60 10.84
CA ALA A 284 2.72 43.83 10.67
C ALA A 284 2.75 44.65 11.97
N GLN A 285 1.63 44.77 12.69
CA GLN A 285 1.57 45.44 14.00
C GLN A 285 2.42 44.71 15.05
N ALA A 286 2.39 43.37 15.06
CA ALA A 286 3.25 42.55 15.92
C ALA A 286 4.76 42.74 15.65
N ARG A 287 5.13 43.08 14.41
CA ARG A 287 6.53 43.40 14.02
C ARG A 287 6.91 44.86 14.28
N ALA A 288 5.96 45.78 14.45
CA ALA A 288 6.21 47.21 14.57
C ALA A 288 6.69 47.68 15.97
N VAL A 289 6.86 46.76 16.92
CA VAL A 289 7.25 47.07 18.31
C VAL A 289 8.77 47.04 18.55
N GLN A 290 9.57 46.57 17.58
CA GLN A 290 11.04 46.53 17.72
C GLN A 290 11.80 47.36 16.68
N VAL A 291 12.57 48.30 17.22
CA VAL A 291 13.69 49.06 16.62
C VAL A 291 13.30 50.16 15.63
N VAL A 292 14.09 51.24 15.68
CA VAL A 292 13.90 52.55 15.06
C VAL A 292 15.13 52.88 14.20
N GLN A 293 14.98 53.84 13.27
CA GLN A 293 15.98 54.47 12.39
C GLN A 293 16.23 53.84 10.99
N GLN A 294 16.80 54.70 10.14
CA GLN A 294 16.71 54.86 8.69
C GLN A 294 18.02 55.52 8.20
N PRO A 295 18.28 55.77 6.90
CA PRO A 295 17.80 55.16 5.64
C PRO A 295 18.98 54.95 4.62
N ILE A 296 18.69 54.89 3.30
CA ILE A 296 19.60 55.18 2.13
C ILE A 296 20.69 54.11 1.85
N GLN A 297 21.17 53.76 0.63
CA GLN A 297 20.79 53.81 -0.82
C GLN A 297 21.83 52.90 -1.59
N VAL A 298 21.71 52.44 -2.85
CA VAL A 298 20.62 52.10 -3.80
C VAL A 298 21.25 51.44 -5.07
N GLN A 299 20.44 51.06 -6.08
CA GLN A 299 20.78 50.73 -7.49
C GLN A 299 21.40 49.35 -7.87
N GLN A 300 20.63 48.63 -8.69
CA GLN A 300 21.02 47.69 -9.77
C GLN A 300 21.85 48.42 -10.87
N PRO A 301 22.52 47.75 -11.87
CA PRO A 301 21.97 46.58 -12.63
C PRO A 301 22.92 45.59 -13.37
N LEU A 302 22.34 44.46 -13.83
CA LEU A 302 22.75 43.60 -15.00
C LEU A 302 24.17 42.92 -14.90
N GLN A 303 24.57 41.87 -15.65
CA GLN A 303 23.95 41.01 -16.68
C GLN A 303 24.64 39.61 -16.72
N GLN A 304 24.05 38.62 -17.42
CA GLN A 304 24.62 37.54 -18.28
C GLN A 304 26.13 37.14 -18.18
N GLN A 305 26.59 35.88 -18.39
CA GLN A 305 25.97 34.58 -18.76
C GLN A 305 27.01 33.43 -18.64
N GLN A 306 26.53 32.18 -18.61
CA GLN A 306 27.16 30.94 -19.12
C GLN A 306 28.49 30.38 -18.51
N GLN A 307 28.44 29.06 -18.27
CA GLN A 307 29.56 28.10 -18.12
C GLN A 307 30.13 27.73 -19.53
N PRO A 308 31.09 26.78 -19.77
CA PRO A 308 31.61 25.71 -18.89
C PRO A 308 33.12 25.32 -19.07
N ILE A 309 33.47 24.12 -18.59
CA ILE A 309 34.61 23.23 -18.95
C ILE A 309 35.88 23.25 -18.06
N ILE A 310 35.87 22.33 -17.08
CA ILE A 310 36.82 21.22 -16.84
C ILE A 310 38.34 21.48 -17.05
N ILE A 311 39.14 21.18 -16.02
CA ILE A 311 40.34 20.30 -16.11
C ILE A 311 40.75 19.75 -14.73
N GLN A 312 41.36 18.57 -14.71
CA GLN A 312 41.83 17.84 -13.52
C GLN A 312 43.34 18.08 -13.28
N SER A 313 43.84 17.93 -12.04
CA SER A 313 45.09 17.19 -11.73
C SER A 313 45.48 17.27 -10.24
N GLN A 314 46.53 16.55 -9.84
CA GLN A 314 46.87 16.17 -8.46
C GLN A 314 48.05 16.95 -7.86
N ASN A 315 48.11 16.96 -6.51
CA ASN A 315 49.28 17.03 -5.62
C ASN A 315 50.65 17.42 -6.21
N ASN A 316 51.26 18.50 -5.68
CA ASN A 316 52.36 18.37 -4.70
C ASN A 316 52.89 19.71 -4.16
N LEU A 317 53.43 19.69 -2.92
CA LEU A 317 54.33 20.69 -2.33
C LEU A 317 55.75 20.55 -2.96
N PRO A 318 56.69 21.54 -2.92
CA PRO A 318 56.94 22.39 -1.74
C PRO A 318 57.53 23.84 -1.93
N LYS A 319 57.55 24.58 -0.80
CA LYS A 319 58.55 25.62 -0.39
C LYS A 319 58.74 26.93 -1.22
N VAL A 320 57.95 27.94 -0.82
CA VAL A 320 58.40 29.29 -0.35
C VAL A 320 59.62 29.98 -1.01
N GLN A 321 59.36 31.14 -1.63
CA GLN A 321 60.18 32.37 -1.50
C GLN A 321 59.27 33.61 -1.59
N LYS A 322 59.55 34.69 -0.83
CA LYS A 322 58.67 35.88 -0.72
C LYS A 322 59.21 37.11 -1.46
N SER A 323 58.35 37.79 -2.22
CA SER A 323 58.08 39.25 -2.06
C SER A 323 56.93 39.69 -3.00
N LYS A 324 56.26 40.81 -2.67
CA LYS A 324 55.03 41.33 -3.32
C LYS A 324 53.77 40.43 -3.17
N SER A 325 53.17 40.42 -1.98
CA SER A 325 51.86 39.77 -1.74
C SER A 325 50.97 40.51 -0.71
N LEU A 326 51.43 41.65 -0.15
CA LEU A 326 50.91 42.22 1.10
C LEU A 326 49.51 42.88 1.04
N GLN A 327 48.79 42.70 -0.07
CA GLN A 327 47.42 43.20 -0.27
C GLN A 327 46.49 42.04 -0.65
N GLU A 328 46.92 41.18 -1.59
CA GLU A 328 46.29 39.87 -1.86
C GLU A 328 46.29 38.97 -0.60
N ASP A 329 47.37 38.98 0.19
CA ASP A 329 47.44 38.27 1.48
C ASP A 329 46.36 38.76 2.46
N VAL A 330 46.02 40.06 2.44
CA VAL A 330 45.02 40.66 3.35
C VAL A 330 43.60 40.34 2.92
N GLU A 331 43.30 40.47 1.62
CA GLU A 331 42.00 40.06 1.07
C GLU A 331 41.78 38.54 1.25
N ARG A 332 42.83 37.74 1.07
CA ARG A 332 42.78 36.29 1.30
C ARG A 332 42.65 35.93 2.78
N ILE A 333 43.27 36.68 3.69
CA ILE A 333 43.02 36.53 5.14
C ILE A 333 41.57 36.90 5.48
N ASN A 334 41.03 38.00 4.95
CA ASN A 334 39.64 38.40 5.21
C ASN A 334 38.65 37.34 4.69
N ASN A 335 38.86 36.82 3.48
CA ASN A 335 38.03 35.75 2.92
C ASN A 335 38.14 34.44 3.75
N LEU A 336 39.34 34.09 4.23
CA LEU A 336 39.53 32.94 5.11
C LEU A 336 38.94 33.15 6.52
N VAL A 337 38.91 34.38 7.03
CA VAL A 337 38.21 34.72 8.28
C VAL A 337 36.70 34.59 8.08
N GLN A 338 36.15 35.12 6.99
CA GLN A 338 34.72 34.96 6.66
C GLN A 338 34.33 33.48 6.45
N GLU A 339 35.18 32.68 5.81
CA GLU A 339 34.98 31.23 5.66
C GLU A 339 35.07 30.49 7.01
N VAL A 340 35.97 30.91 7.91
CA VAL A 340 36.06 30.41 9.30
C VAL A 340 34.84 30.81 10.14
N ASP A 341 34.33 32.03 9.99
CA ASP A 341 33.13 32.51 10.70
C ASP A 341 31.90 31.72 10.22
N GLU A 342 31.73 31.55 8.91
CA GLU A 342 30.67 30.70 8.33
C GLU A 342 30.77 29.23 8.77
N LEU A 343 31.99 28.67 8.86
CA LEU A 343 32.20 27.32 9.37
C LEU A 343 31.96 27.22 10.88
N THR A 344 32.19 28.31 11.63
CA THR A 344 31.91 28.40 13.06
C THR A 344 30.40 28.47 13.31
N GLU A 345 29.65 29.27 12.56
CA GLU A 345 28.18 29.28 12.62
C GLU A 345 27.59 27.91 12.25
N LYS A 346 28.12 27.25 11.22
CA LYS A 346 27.72 25.88 10.84
C LYS A 346 28.08 24.85 11.92
N LEU A 347 29.17 25.05 12.68
CA LEU A 347 29.53 24.22 13.84
C LEU A 347 28.62 24.49 15.05
N GLU A 348 28.24 25.74 15.33
CA GLU A 348 27.28 26.05 16.39
C GLU A 348 25.89 25.47 16.08
N LEU A 349 25.44 25.55 14.83
CA LEU A 349 24.20 24.92 14.37
C LEU A 349 24.25 23.38 14.45
N GLN A 350 25.40 22.76 14.17
CA GLN A 350 25.61 21.32 14.38
C GLN A 350 25.60 20.95 15.87
N ASN A 351 26.35 21.67 16.71
CA ASN A 351 26.43 21.43 18.15
C ASN A 351 25.06 21.57 18.82
N LYS A 352 24.30 22.62 18.49
CA LYS A 352 22.93 22.81 18.99
C LYS A 352 22.00 21.66 18.60
N LYS A 353 22.15 21.15 17.37
CA LYS A 353 21.40 19.98 16.88
C LYS A 353 21.83 18.67 17.55
N ILE A 354 23.09 18.56 17.98
CA ILE A 354 23.59 17.46 18.82
C ILE A 354 23.01 17.56 20.24
N ASP A 355 22.96 18.74 20.85
CA ASP A 355 22.35 18.95 22.18
C ASP A 355 20.85 18.62 22.18
N ASP A 356 20.11 19.06 21.15
CA ASP A 356 18.69 18.72 20.97
C ASP A 356 18.48 17.21 20.77
N GLN A 357 19.38 16.53 20.04
CA GLN A 357 19.34 15.06 19.90
C GLN A 357 19.70 14.34 21.21
N GLN A 358 20.66 14.83 21.99
CA GLN A 358 21.00 14.26 23.30
C GLN A 358 19.84 14.40 24.29
N ARG A 359 19.12 15.54 24.29
CA ARG A 359 17.89 15.70 25.08
C ARG A 359 16.83 14.66 24.70
N LEU A 360 16.59 14.46 23.40
CA LEU A 360 15.62 13.49 22.91
C LEU A 360 15.99 12.03 23.28
N ILE A 361 17.30 11.71 23.32
CA ILE A 361 17.81 10.42 23.80
C ILE A 361 17.53 10.25 25.30
N VAL A 362 17.89 11.24 26.14
CA VAL A 362 17.64 11.18 27.60
C VAL A 362 16.15 11.07 27.93
N GLU A 363 15.28 11.73 27.18
CA GLU A 363 13.82 11.61 27.31
C GLU A 363 13.32 10.20 26.92
N SER A 364 13.86 9.62 25.85
CA SER A 364 13.57 8.25 25.41
C SER A 364 14.07 7.18 26.40
N GLU A 365 15.23 7.39 27.01
CA GLU A 365 15.78 6.55 28.08
C GLU A 365 14.93 6.64 29.35
N THR A 366 14.49 7.84 29.73
CA THR A 366 13.60 8.06 30.89
C THR A 366 12.24 7.38 30.69
N ASN A 367 11.69 7.45 29.48
CA ASN A 367 10.46 6.73 29.12
C ASN A 367 10.67 5.19 29.11
N ASN A 368 11.81 4.69 28.64
CA ASN A 368 12.16 3.27 28.76
C ASN A 368 12.26 2.81 30.24
N LEU A 369 12.82 3.64 31.11
CA LEU A 369 12.92 3.35 32.54
C LEU A 369 11.53 3.24 33.19
N ASN A 370 10.62 4.18 32.87
CA ASN A 370 9.23 4.15 33.32
C ASN A 370 8.47 2.93 32.80
N LEU A 371 8.65 2.54 31.52
CA LEU A 371 8.03 1.34 30.96
C LEU A 371 8.56 0.06 31.61
N LYS A 372 9.88 -0.05 31.87
CA LYS A 372 10.44 -1.16 32.67
C LYS A 372 9.83 -1.24 34.06
N MET A 373 9.72 -0.12 34.78
CA MET A 373 9.11 -0.08 36.11
C MET A 373 7.62 -0.49 36.10
N GLN A 374 6.88 -0.15 35.04
CA GLN A 374 5.49 -0.64 34.86
C GLN A 374 5.43 -2.15 34.58
N ILE A 375 6.32 -2.68 33.75
CA ILE A 375 6.42 -4.12 33.46
C ILE A 375 6.78 -4.90 34.74
N GLU A 376 7.76 -4.43 35.50
CA GLU A 376 8.21 -5.04 36.75
C GLU A 376 7.10 -5.03 37.82
N LYS A 377 6.35 -3.91 37.93
CA LYS A 377 5.15 -3.83 38.76
C LYS A 377 4.07 -4.83 38.31
N ALA A 378 3.79 -4.94 37.01
CA ALA A 378 2.82 -5.90 36.48
C ALA A 378 3.27 -7.36 36.70
N GLN A 379 4.57 -7.66 36.63
CA GLN A 379 5.13 -8.97 36.95
C GLN A 379 4.99 -9.29 38.45
N ALA A 380 5.17 -8.32 39.35
CA ALA A 380 4.88 -8.48 40.78
C ALA A 380 3.38 -8.71 41.04
N GLU A 381 2.50 -8.02 40.32
CA GLU A 381 1.04 -8.22 40.39
C GLU A 381 0.62 -9.61 39.88
N ILE A 382 1.18 -10.09 38.76
CA ILE A 382 0.98 -11.46 38.25
C ILE A 382 1.53 -12.50 39.24
N THR A 383 2.69 -12.25 39.86
CA THR A 383 3.30 -13.16 40.83
C THR A 383 2.46 -13.28 42.10
N THR A 384 1.96 -12.16 42.61
CA THR A 384 1.07 -12.14 43.79
C THR A 384 -0.33 -12.68 43.50
N LEU A 385 -0.86 -12.51 42.28
CA LEU A 385 -2.09 -13.17 41.84
C LEU A 385 -1.91 -14.69 41.68
N ASN A 386 -0.75 -15.16 41.23
CA ASN A 386 -0.45 -16.59 41.16
C ASN A 386 -0.29 -17.21 42.56
N THR A 387 0.44 -16.58 43.50
CA THR A 387 0.52 -17.12 44.88
C THR A 387 -0.83 -17.07 45.61
N LEU A 388 -1.68 -16.07 45.35
CA LEU A 388 -3.05 -16.02 45.86
C LEU A 388 -3.93 -17.13 45.25
N LYS A 389 -3.80 -17.37 43.94
CA LYS A 389 -4.48 -18.47 43.23
C LYS A 389 -4.04 -19.83 43.77
N ASP A 390 -2.76 -20.04 44.02
CA ASP A 390 -2.24 -21.32 44.51
C ASP A 390 -2.58 -21.55 45.99
N ALA A 391 -2.59 -20.50 46.81
CA ALA A 391 -3.17 -20.54 48.16
C ALA A 391 -4.67 -20.87 48.13
N SER A 392 -5.43 -20.28 47.20
CA SER A 392 -6.86 -20.58 47.01
C SER A 392 -7.09 -22.00 46.48
N ASN A 393 -6.21 -22.53 45.63
CA ASN A 393 -6.23 -23.92 45.20
C ASN A 393 -5.97 -24.87 46.37
N ALA A 394 -5.00 -24.57 47.23
CA ALA A 394 -4.72 -25.34 48.45
C ALA A 394 -5.86 -25.26 49.48
N GLU A 395 -6.56 -24.12 49.57
CA GLU A 395 -7.79 -23.97 50.35
C GLU A 395 -8.93 -24.81 49.75
N ILE A 396 -9.12 -24.81 48.44
CA ILE A 396 -10.09 -25.66 47.73
C ILE A 396 -9.77 -27.15 47.90
N GLU A 397 -8.48 -27.53 47.89
CA GLU A 397 -8.04 -28.91 48.07
C GLU A 397 -8.19 -29.38 49.52
N THR A 398 -7.86 -28.55 50.51
CA THR A 398 -8.16 -28.84 51.92
C THR A 398 -9.66 -28.86 52.22
N LEU A 399 -10.46 -28.01 51.57
CA LEU A 399 -11.93 -28.07 51.63
C LEU A 399 -12.51 -29.32 50.95
N ARG A 400 -11.93 -29.79 49.83
CA ARG A 400 -12.30 -31.07 49.19
C ARG A 400 -11.95 -32.27 50.07
N ASN A 401 -10.76 -32.28 50.65
CA ASN A 401 -10.34 -33.31 51.61
C ASN A 401 -11.27 -33.32 52.82
N ALA A 402 -11.57 -32.16 53.41
CA ALA A 402 -12.54 -32.02 54.51
C ALA A 402 -13.95 -32.49 54.11
N LEU A 403 -14.42 -32.20 52.89
CA LEU A 403 -15.71 -32.68 52.37
C LEU A 403 -15.75 -34.20 52.19
N HIS A 404 -14.68 -34.81 51.68
CA HIS A 404 -14.58 -36.27 51.58
C HIS A 404 -14.51 -36.94 52.96
N THR A 405 -13.78 -36.35 53.93
CA THR A 405 -13.83 -36.80 55.34
C THR A 405 -15.25 -36.66 55.92
N LYS A 406 -16.01 -35.65 55.51
CA LYS A 406 -17.40 -35.42 55.97
C LYS A 406 -18.44 -36.32 55.30
N GLN A 407 -18.06 -37.11 54.29
CA GLN A 407 -18.99 -37.97 53.56
C GLN A 407 -19.19 -39.36 54.21
N GLN A 408 -18.52 -39.64 55.34
CA GLN A 408 -18.66 -40.86 56.15
C GLN A 408 -19.13 -40.58 57.59
N ALA A 409 -20.18 -39.76 57.77
CA ALA A 409 -20.91 -39.66 59.03
C ALA A 409 -22.39 -39.37 58.78
N SER A 410 -23.26 -39.92 59.64
CA SER A 410 -24.72 -39.71 59.61
C SER A 410 -25.20 -39.08 60.93
N THR A 411 -26.50 -38.82 60.99
CA THR A 411 -27.33 -38.54 62.18
C THR A 411 -27.16 -37.21 62.96
N GLU A 412 -28.30 -36.52 63.07
CA GLU A 412 -28.79 -35.69 64.18
C GLU A 412 -28.30 -34.22 64.38
N PRO A 413 -29.12 -33.35 65.05
CA PRO A 413 -29.07 -31.89 64.84
C PRO A 413 -28.77 -31.06 66.11
N ILE A 414 -28.75 -29.72 65.95
CA ILE A 414 -28.62 -28.67 67.01
C ILE A 414 -27.15 -28.57 67.50
N GLN A 415 -26.46 -27.42 67.55
CA GLN A 415 -26.80 -26.15 68.21
C GLN A 415 -25.94 -24.96 67.69
N MET A 416 -26.37 -23.71 67.86
CA MET A 416 -25.57 -22.49 67.57
C MET A 416 -25.00 -21.83 68.84
N PRO A 417 -23.69 -21.48 68.86
CA PRO A 417 -23.13 -20.46 69.76
C PRO A 417 -22.90 -19.10 69.06
N LYS A 418 -23.02 -18.02 69.85
CA LYS A 418 -23.06 -16.60 69.43
C LYS A 418 -21.81 -16.09 68.66
N PRO A 419 -21.97 -15.11 67.75
CA PRO A 419 -20.85 -14.44 67.08
C PRO A 419 -20.18 -13.34 67.93
N ALA A 420 -18.93 -13.01 67.59
CA ALA A 420 -18.15 -11.92 68.18
C ALA A 420 -18.31 -10.58 67.42
N PRO A 421 -17.93 -9.41 67.98
CA PRO A 421 -18.39 -8.09 67.52
C PRO A 421 -17.92 -7.55 66.15
N ASN A 422 -17.25 -8.35 65.31
CA ASN A 422 -16.75 -7.90 64.00
C ASN A 422 -17.62 -8.26 62.79
N VAL A 423 -18.72 -9.01 62.97
CA VAL A 423 -19.54 -9.54 61.84
C VAL A 423 -19.94 -8.45 60.84
N VAL A 424 -20.42 -7.29 61.28
CA VAL A 424 -20.89 -6.22 60.36
C VAL A 424 -19.77 -5.73 59.43
N LYS A 425 -18.51 -5.68 59.89
CA LYS A 425 -17.37 -5.25 59.08
C LYS A 425 -17.02 -6.30 58.03
N TYR A 426 -16.97 -7.57 58.42
CA TYR A 426 -16.73 -8.68 57.48
C TYR A 426 -17.90 -8.88 56.51
N GLN A 427 -19.15 -8.73 56.96
CA GLN A 427 -20.34 -8.83 56.13
C GLN A 427 -20.32 -7.79 55.01
N ARG A 428 -19.99 -6.52 55.33
CA ARG A 428 -19.89 -5.44 54.35
C ARG A 428 -18.76 -5.66 53.34
N VAL A 429 -17.59 -6.13 53.79
CA VAL A 429 -16.48 -6.49 52.90
C VAL A 429 -16.84 -7.70 52.02
N ILE A 430 -17.57 -8.69 52.54
CA ILE A 430 -18.08 -9.84 51.78
C ILE A 430 -19.13 -9.39 50.75
N GLU A 431 -19.95 -8.38 51.05
CA GLU A 431 -20.94 -7.82 50.13
C GLU A 431 -20.29 -6.93 49.04
N GLU A 432 -19.28 -6.14 49.38
CA GLU A 432 -18.45 -5.42 48.40
C GLU A 432 -17.66 -6.40 47.50
N GLN A 433 -17.06 -7.45 48.07
CA GLN A 433 -16.39 -8.49 47.29
C GLN A 433 -17.38 -9.28 46.42
N LYS A 434 -18.58 -9.64 46.90
CA LYS A 434 -19.63 -10.25 46.08
C LYS A 434 -20.08 -9.34 44.94
N SER A 435 -20.23 -8.04 45.20
CA SER A 435 -20.54 -7.04 44.16
C SER A 435 -19.44 -6.96 43.10
N LYS A 436 -18.17 -6.95 43.51
CA LYS A 436 -17.00 -6.95 42.62
C LYS A 436 -16.83 -8.27 41.85
N LEU A 437 -17.15 -9.41 42.46
CA LEU A 437 -17.13 -10.73 41.82
C LEU A 437 -18.29 -10.86 40.82
N LEU A 438 -19.47 -10.30 41.13
CA LEU A 438 -20.60 -10.22 40.20
C LEU A 438 -20.29 -9.32 39.00
N SER A 439 -19.66 -8.15 39.20
CA SER A 439 -19.27 -7.27 38.09
C SER A 439 -18.14 -7.88 37.24
N LEU A 440 -17.18 -8.58 37.85
CA LEU A 440 -16.17 -9.37 37.14
C LEU A 440 -16.79 -10.51 36.33
N ASN A 441 -17.76 -11.26 36.88
CA ASN A 441 -18.48 -12.28 36.11
C ASN A 441 -19.28 -11.67 34.96
N GLN A 442 -19.97 -10.53 35.16
CA GLN A 442 -20.66 -9.83 34.08
C GLN A 442 -19.72 -9.29 32.99
N ALA A 443 -18.50 -8.89 33.36
CA ALA A 443 -17.46 -8.53 32.39
C ALA A 443 -16.96 -9.76 31.63
N ASN A 444 -16.70 -10.86 32.33
CA ASN A 444 -16.24 -12.13 31.76
C ASN A 444 -17.30 -12.76 30.82
N ASP A 445 -18.60 -12.70 31.17
CA ASP A 445 -19.70 -13.12 30.30
C ASP A 445 -19.82 -12.25 29.04
N LYS A 446 -19.59 -10.93 29.14
CA LYS A 446 -19.54 -10.04 27.97
C LYS A 446 -18.33 -10.37 27.08
N GLN A 447 -17.17 -10.61 27.68
CA GLN A 447 -15.94 -10.93 26.97
C GLN A 447 -16.01 -12.31 26.32
N LYS A 448 -16.62 -13.30 26.98
CA LYS A 448 -16.94 -14.61 26.42
C LYS A 448 -17.92 -14.51 25.24
N LYS A 449 -18.99 -13.72 25.36
CA LYS A 449 -19.91 -13.46 24.23
C LYS A 449 -19.25 -12.72 23.06
N LEU A 450 -18.22 -11.91 23.33
CA LEU A 450 -17.41 -11.28 22.29
C LEU A 450 -16.50 -12.31 21.60
N ILE A 451 -15.85 -13.19 22.37
CA ILE A 451 -15.05 -14.32 21.84
C ILE A 451 -15.92 -15.25 20.99
N GLU A 452 -17.06 -15.71 21.51
CA GLU A 452 -18.01 -16.55 20.76
C GLU A 452 -18.54 -15.87 19.48
N LYS A 453 -18.58 -14.52 19.44
CA LYS A 453 -18.88 -13.79 18.21
C LYS A 453 -17.68 -13.78 17.26
N GLN A 454 -16.49 -13.46 17.75
CA GLN A 454 -15.25 -13.47 16.95
C GLN A 454 -14.95 -14.85 16.37
N GLU A 455 -15.20 -15.93 17.11
CA GLU A 455 -15.10 -17.31 16.62
C GLU A 455 -16.07 -17.61 15.47
N ARG A 456 -17.33 -17.12 15.54
CA ARG A 456 -18.29 -17.23 14.43
C ARG A 456 -17.90 -16.36 13.24
N ASP A 457 -17.45 -15.12 13.49
CA ASP A 457 -16.99 -14.20 12.45
C ASP A 457 -15.78 -14.82 11.71
N ILE A 458 -14.80 -15.37 12.43
CA ILE A 458 -13.65 -16.15 11.90
C ILE A 458 -14.13 -17.38 11.12
N ALA A 459 -15.07 -18.17 11.65
CA ALA A 459 -15.59 -19.34 10.93
C ALA A 459 -16.21 -18.94 9.58
N THR A 460 -17.00 -17.85 9.52
CA THR A 460 -17.58 -17.37 8.25
C THR A 460 -16.54 -16.76 7.30
N LEU A 461 -15.45 -16.17 7.83
CA LEU A 461 -14.32 -15.71 7.02
C LEU A 461 -13.54 -16.88 6.42
N ASN A 462 -13.30 -17.94 7.18
CA ASN A 462 -12.68 -19.17 6.68
C ASN A 462 -13.55 -19.82 5.59
N THR A 463 -14.87 -19.96 5.79
CA THR A 463 -15.77 -20.49 4.75
C THR A 463 -15.75 -19.65 3.46
N LYS A 464 -15.60 -18.32 3.57
CA LYS A 464 -15.43 -17.43 2.41
C LYS A 464 -14.06 -17.56 1.75
N LEU A 465 -13.01 -17.77 2.54
CA LEU A 465 -11.66 -18.03 2.05
C LEU A 465 -11.62 -19.35 1.27
N ASP A 466 -12.18 -20.42 1.82
CA ASP A 466 -12.29 -21.73 1.16
C ASP A 466 -13.07 -21.64 -0.16
N ALA A 467 -14.19 -20.90 -0.18
CA ALA A 467 -14.96 -20.67 -1.39
C ALA A 467 -14.19 -19.85 -2.45
N SER A 468 -13.41 -18.86 -2.02
CA SER A 468 -12.53 -18.06 -2.89
C SER A 468 -11.36 -18.88 -3.44
N ILE A 469 -10.79 -19.78 -2.62
CA ILE A 469 -9.75 -20.72 -3.04
C ILE A 469 -10.31 -21.70 -4.07
N GLU A 470 -11.50 -22.27 -3.86
CA GLU A 470 -12.14 -23.17 -4.83
C GLU A 470 -12.54 -22.44 -6.13
N GLN A 471 -12.99 -21.19 -6.05
CA GLN A 471 -13.23 -20.36 -7.24
C GLN A 471 -11.92 -20.09 -8.00
N THR A 472 -10.83 -19.78 -7.29
CA THR A 472 -9.49 -19.60 -7.87
C THR A 472 -8.98 -20.90 -8.48
N ARG A 473 -9.23 -22.05 -7.84
CA ARG A 473 -8.89 -23.39 -8.33
C ARG A 473 -9.61 -23.67 -9.65
N LYS A 474 -10.90 -23.39 -9.74
CA LYS A 474 -11.69 -23.52 -10.99
C LYS A 474 -11.21 -22.59 -12.09
N VAL A 475 -10.94 -21.32 -11.80
CA VAL A 475 -10.38 -20.40 -12.82
C VAL A 475 -9.02 -20.88 -13.32
N ASN A 476 -8.18 -21.47 -12.46
CA ASN A 476 -6.92 -22.08 -12.88
C ASN A 476 -7.12 -23.38 -13.68
N GLU A 477 -8.12 -24.20 -13.36
CA GLU A 477 -8.52 -25.37 -14.15
C GLU A 477 -9.02 -24.94 -15.54
N ASP A 478 -9.97 -24.00 -15.61
CA ASP A 478 -10.48 -23.41 -16.86
C ASP A 478 -9.35 -22.77 -17.70
N PHE A 479 -8.39 -22.10 -17.06
CA PHE A 479 -7.24 -21.49 -17.73
C PHE A 479 -6.25 -22.54 -18.24
N ALA A 480 -6.02 -23.63 -17.52
CA ALA A 480 -5.23 -24.77 -17.98
C ALA A 480 -5.91 -25.49 -19.15
N ASP A 481 -7.24 -25.65 -19.09
CA ASP A 481 -8.04 -26.28 -20.14
C ASP A 481 -8.10 -25.40 -21.40
N TYR A 482 -8.21 -24.07 -21.24
CA TYR A 482 -8.08 -23.10 -22.33
C TYR A 482 -6.68 -23.12 -22.93
N ARG A 483 -5.63 -23.13 -22.10
CA ARG A 483 -4.23 -23.23 -22.52
C ARG A 483 -3.98 -24.51 -23.33
N SER A 484 -4.49 -25.65 -22.87
CA SER A 484 -4.42 -26.92 -23.60
C SER A 484 -5.10 -26.83 -24.98
N LYS A 485 -6.30 -26.23 -25.06
CA LYS A 485 -7.02 -26.00 -26.32
C LYS A 485 -6.28 -25.01 -27.25
N VAL A 486 -5.52 -24.06 -26.72
CA VAL A 486 -4.67 -23.15 -27.50
C VAL A 486 -3.39 -23.85 -27.98
N GLU A 487 -2.66 -24.55 -27.09
CA GLU A 487 -1.44 -25.30 -27.43
C GLU A 487 -1.72 -26.49 -28.37
N SER A 488 -2.96 -27.01 -28.42
CA SER A 488 -3.38 -28.00 -29.42
C SER A 488 -3.53 -27.45 -30.85
N LYS A 489 -3.55 -26.12 -31.03
CA LYS A 489 -3.55 -25.51 -32.36
C LYS A 489 -2.10 -25.44 -32.87
N ARG A 490 -1.84 -26.15 -33.97
CA ARG A 490 -0.55 -26.11 -34.68
C ARG A 490 -0.13 -24.66 -34.91
N PRO A 491 1.10 -24.24 -34.56
CA PRO A 491 1.53 -22.86 -34.73
C PRO A 491 1.48 -22.47 -36.21
N LEU A 492 0.90 -21.31 -36.52
CA LEU A 492 0.79 -20.82 -37.89
C LEU A 492 2.17 -20.45 -38.42
N THR A 493 2.50 -20.96 -39.60
CA THR A 493 3.73 -20.68 -40.33
C THR A 493 3.56 -19.47 -41.23
N ALA A 494 4.67 -18.84 -41.63
CA ALA A 494 4.62 -17.60 -42.44
C ALA A 494 3.98 -17.77 -43.84
N GLU A 495 3.85 -19.01 -44.33
CA GLU A 495 3.14 -19.32 -45.58
C GLU A 495 1.62 -19.46 -45.41
N ASP A 496 1.12 -19.74 -44.19
CA ASP A 496 -0.32 -19.83 -43.89
C ASP A 496 -1.02 -18.45 -43.94
N PHE A 497 -0.25 -17.36 -43.73
CA PHE A 497 -0.76 -15.99 -43.79
C PHE A 497 -0.76 -15.38 -45.20
N LEU A 498 0.12 -15.85 -46.09
CA LEU A 498 0.28 -15.35 -47.47
C LEU A 498 0.57 -16.50 -48.44
N PRO A 499 -0.45 -17.29 -48.83
CA PRO A 499 -0.35 -18.29 -49.90
C PRO A 499 0.23 -17.73 -51.20
N ALA A 500 0.89 -18.57 -51.99
CA ALA A 500 1.50 -18.14 -53.25
C ALA A 500 0.49 -17.54 -54.25
N ASP A 501 -0.77 -18.00 -54.22
CA ASP A 501 -1.86 -17.45 -55.05
C ASP A 501 -2.30 -16.03 -54.65
N SER A 502 -2.00 -15.58 -53.43
CA SER A 502 -2.30 -14.19 -52.98
C SER A 502 -1.54 -13.12 -53.77
N PHE A 503 -0.51 -13.51 -54.53
CA PHE A 503 0.25 -12.62 -55.41
C PHE A 503 -0.27 -12.61 -56.86
N ARG A 504 -1.28 -13.43 -57.19
CA ARG A 504 -1.76 -13.63 -58.56
C ARG A 504 -2.93 -12.71 -58.92
N CYS A 505 -2.61 -11.49 -59.36
CA CYS A 505 -3.62 -10.62 -59.98
C CYS A 505 -3.88 -11.02 -61.45
N PRO A 506 -5.14 -11.21 -61.88
CA PRO A 506 -5.49 -11.52 -63.27
C PRO A 506 -5.52 -10.29 -64.19
N GLU A 507 -5.44 -9.07 -63.64
CA GLU A 507 -5.52 -7.81 -64.38
C GLU A 507 -4.14 -7.34 -64.88
N PHE A 508 -3.04 -7.89 -64.35
CA PHE A 508 -1.71 -7.68 -64.89
C PHE A 508 -1.50 -8.50 -66.16
N ASP A 509 -0.78 -7.95 -67.13
CA ASP A 509 -0.41 -8.66 -68.35
C ASP A 509 0.46 -9.90 -68.06
N GLY A 510 0.57 -10.77 -69.06
CA GLY A 510 1.30 -12.04 -68.94
C GLY A 510 2.80 -11.91 -68.63
N VAL A 511 3.42 -10.76 -68.88
CA VAL A 511 4.85 -10.52 -68.62
C VAL A 511 5.04 -10.12 -67.15
N LEU A 512 4.28 -9.13 -66.68
CA LEU A 512 4.30 -8.68 -65.29
C LEU A 512 3.80 -9.78 -64.34
N SER A 513 2.69 -10.46 -64.69
CA SER A 513 2.13 -11.56 -63.91
C SER A 513 3.13 -12.73 -63.78
N ALA A 514 3.82 -13.11 -64.85
CA ALA A 514 4.86 -14.14 -64.81
C ALA A 514 6.13 -13.72 -64.04
N CYS A 515 6.43 -12.41 -63.98
CA CYS A 515 7.51 -11.87 -63.15
C CYS A 515 7.17 -11.98 -61.65
N ILE A 516 5.97 -11.52 -61.28
CA ILE A 516 5.44 -11.59 -59.91
C ILE A 516 5.34 -13.04 -59.43
N GLN A 517 4.83 -13.96 -60.25
CA GLN A 517 4.69 -15.37 -59.87
C GLN A 517 6.05 -16.02 -59.54
N LYS A 518 7.14 -15.67 -60.26
CA LYS A 518 8.51 -16.16 -59.97
C LYS A 518 9.08 -15.62 -58.65
N ILE A 519 8.65 -14.44 -58.22
CA ILE A 519 9.02 -13.86 -56.92
C ILE A 519 8.20 -14.53 -55.80
N ALA A 520 6.90 -14.72 -56.02
CA ALA A 520 6.00 -15.38 -55.08
C ALA A 520 6.38 -16.85 -54.83
N SER A 521 6.76 -17.59 -55.89
CA SER A 521 7.12 -19.01 -55.83
C SER A 521 8.53 -19.31 -55.28
N ASN A 522 9.29 -18.30 -54.84
CA ASN A 522 10.63 -18.49 -54.29
C ASN A 522 10.56 -18.76 -52.77
N PRO A 523 10.88 -19.96 -52.27
CA PRO A 523 10.78 -20.28 -50.84
C PRO A 523 11.86 -19.58 -49.99
N SER A 524 12.95 -19.10 -50.59
CA SER A 524 14.08 -18.48 -49.88
C SER A 524 13.86 -17.00 -49.54
N LEU A 525 12.73 -16.40 -49.95
CA LEU A 525 12.40 -15.00 -49.68
C LEU A 525 11.32 -14.90 -48.59
N GLN A 526 11.56 -14.10 -47.55
CA GLN A 526 10.55 -13.80 -46.55
C GLN A 526 9.38 -12.98 -47.15
N PRO A 527 8.14 -13.07 -46.60
CA PRO A 527 6.96 -12.43 -47.19
C PRO A 527 7.11 -10.91 -47.44
N VAL A 528 7.73 -10.18 -46.52
CA VAL A 528 8.01 -8.73 -46.69
C VAL A 528 8.91 -8.49 -47.92
N THR A 529 9.95 -9.31 -48.09
CA THR A 529 10.87 -9.23 -49.23
C THR A 529 10.20 -9.64 -50.54
N LYS A 530 9.28 -10.61 -50.53
CA LYS A 530 8.43 -10.95 -51.69
C LYS A 530 7.58 -9.75 -52.09
N ILE A 531 6.80 -9.18 -51.16
CA ILE A 531 5.93 -8.01 -51.37
C ILE A 531 6.73 -6.82 -51.95
N GLN A 532 7.85 -6.45 -51.32
CA GLN A 532 8.68 -5.34 -51.81
C GLN A 532 9.28 -5.60 -53.20
N SER A 533 9.65 -6.84 -53.51
CA SER A 533 10.18 -7.21 -54.82
C SER A 533 9.09 -7.20 -55.91
N CYS A 534 7.87 -7.65 -55.59
CA CYS A 534 6.72 -7.54 -56.47
C CYS A 534 6.37 -6.07 -56.76
N PHE A 535 6.32 -5.20 -55.73
CA PHE A 535 6.08 -3.76 -55.95
C PHE A 535 7.18 -3.10 -56.79
N ARG A 536 8.45 -3.48 -56.63
CA ARG A 536 9.55 -3.01 -57.50
C ARG A 536 9.38 -3.49 -58.95
N ALA A 537 8.93 -4.72 -59.18
CA ALA A 537 8.64 -5.23 -60.52
C ALA A 537 7.47 -4.48 -61.18
N ILE A 538 6.37 -4.26 -60.45
CA ILE A 538 5.22 -3.47 -60.91
C ILE A 538 5.65 -2.03 -61.25
N HIS A 539 6.38 -1.37 -60.34
CA HIS A 539 6.87 -0.01 -60.56
C HIS A 539 7.79 0.07 -61.79
N ALA A 540 8.72 -0.87 -61.96
CA ALA A 540 9.62 -0.91 -63.11
C ALA A 540 8.86 -1.13 -64.43
N HIS A 541 7.86 -2.02 -64.44
CA HIS A 541 7.02 -2.28 -65.61
C HIS A 541 6.20 -1.05 -66.01
N LEU A 542 5.44 -0.47 -65.07
CA LEU A 542 4.64 0.73 -65.32
C LEU A 542 5.51 1.93 -65.72
N SER A 543 6.70 2.08 -65.11
CA SER A 543 7.68 3.11 -65.52
C SER A 543 8.19 2.92 -66.96
N GLN A 544 8.25 1.69 -67.46
CA GLN A 544 8.66 1.40 -68.83
C GLN A 544 7.49 1.62 -69.80
N SER A 545 6.29 1.14 -69.50
CA SER A 545 5.10 1.40 -70.31
C SER A 545 4.79 2.89 -70.42
N LEU A 546 4.96 3.67 -69.35
CA LEU A 546 4.82 5.13 -69.39
C LEU A 546 5.87 5.80 -70.29
N LYS A 547 7.12 5.30 -70.33
CA LYS A 547 8.13 5.80 -71.27
C LYS A 547 7.80 5.46 -72.71
N GLU A 548 7.31 4.26 -72.98
CA GLU A 548 6.92 3.82 -74.32
C GLU A 548 5.71 4.62 -74.84
N ILE A 549 4.73 4.89 -73.98
CA ILE A 549 3.61 5.80 -74.27
C ILE A 549 4.11 7.23 -74.50
N GLN A 550 5.04 7.74 -73.68
CA GLN A 550 5.61 9.07 -73.88
C GLN A 550 6.38 9.18 -75.20
N ILE A 551 7.18 8.17 -75.57
CA ILE A 551 7.89 8.14 -76.85
C ILE A 551 6.90 8.12 -78.02
N ALA A 552 5.85 7.30 -77.95
CA ALA A 552 4.80 7.27 -78.97
C ALA A 552 4.04 8.60 -79.07
N LEU A 553 3.79 9.28 -77.94
CA LEU A 553 3.17 10.61 -77.90
C LEU A 553 4.09 11.69 -78.46
N ASP A 554 5.38 11.65 -78.14
CA ASP A 554 6.40 12.58 -78.67
C ASP A 554 6.56 12.40 -80.18
N ASP A 555 6.59 11.16 -80.68
CA ASP A 555 6.68 10.86 -82.12
C ASP A 555 5.39 11.24 -82.86
N THR A 556 4.22 10.96 -82.29
CA THR A 556 2.93 11.48 -82.82
C THR A 556 2.90 13.00 -82.84
N THR A 557 3.51 13.66 -81.85
CA THR A 557 3.61 15.13 -81.79
C THR A 557 4.56 15.67 -82.87
N LYS A 558 5.70 15.02 -83.11
CA LYS A 558 6.62 15.34 -84.21
C LYS A 558 5.95 15.15 -85.58
N GLU A 559 5.17 14.09 -85.78
CA GLU A 559 4.44 13.86 -87.02
C GLU A 559 3.37 14.93 -87.25
N ASN A 560 2.62 15.32 -86.22
CA ASN A 560 1.66 16.44 -86.31
C ASN A 560 2.34 17.80 -86.56
N GLN A 561 3.52 18.04 -85.96
CA GLN A 561 4.33 19.24 -86.25
C GLN A 561 4.82 19.24 -87.70
N PHE A 562 5.40 18.15 -88.19
CA PHE A 562 5.85 18.00 -89.57
C PHE A 562 4.70 18.14 -90.59
N LEU A 563 3.53 17.58 -90.28
CA LEU A 563 2.34 17.72 -91.12
C LEU A 563 1.83 19.17 -91.14
N SER A 564 1.85 19.86 -90.00
CA SER A 564 1.50 21.28 -89.88
C SER A 564 2.48 22.19 -90.63
N GLU A 565 3.80 21.95 -90.52
CA GLU A 565 4.84 22.66 -91.28
C GLU A 565 4.70 22.43 -92.79
N SER A 566 4.48 21.17 -93.20
CA SER A 566 4.27 20.79 -94.60
C SER A 566 3.01 21.43 -95.19
N PHE A 567 1.93 21.47 -94.41
CA PHE A 567 0.68 22.13 -94.81
C PHE A 567 0.83 23.66 -94.83
N ASN A 568 1.59 24.25 -93.91
CA ASN A 568 1.89 25.68 -93.90
C ASN A 568 2.68 26.07 -95.16
N LYS A 569 3.71 25.28 -95.49
CA LYS A 569 4.47 25.45 -96.74
C LYS A 569 3.55 25.34 -97.96
N PHE A 570 2.67 24.33 -98.03
CA PHE A 570 1.73 24.18 -99.14
C PHE A 570 0.80 25.40 -99.29
N ILE A 571 0.26 25.94 -98.19
CA ILE A 571 -0.59 27.14 -98.22
C ILE A 571 0.21 28.38 -98.66
N VAL A 572 1.47 28.53 -98.22
CA VAL A 572 2.36 29.61 -98.66
C VAL A 572 2.68 29.51 -100.15
N ASP A 573 3.14 28.34 -100.62
CA ASP A 573 3.49 28.08 -102.03
C ASP A 573 2.27 28.31 -102.95
N LEU A 574 1.09 27.82 -102.55
CA LEU A 574 -0.17 28.00 -103.27
C LEU A 574 -0.64 29.47 -103.28
N SER A 575 -0.43 30.20 -102.18
CA SER A 575 -0.76 31.63 -102.09
C SER A 575 0.13 32.48 -102.99
N ILE A 576 1.44 32.18 -103.06
CA ILE A 576 2.36 32.83 -103.98
C ILE A 576 1.90 32.56 -105.43
N ALA A 577 1.63 31.31 -105.79
CA ALA A 577 1.27 30.92 -107.16
C ALA A 577 -0.06 31.51 -107.70
N ILE A 578 -0.94 32.05 -106.84
CA ILE A 578 -2.28 32.55 -107.22
C ILE A 578 -2.46 34.05 -106.91
N CYS A 579 -1.73 34.59 -105.93
CA CYS A 579 -1.91 35.95 -105.42
C CYS A 579 -0.61 36.78 -105.34
N ASP A 580 0.54 36.23 -105.75
CA ASP A 580 1.89 36.84 -105.66
C ASP A 580 2.30 37.29 -104.23
N GLN A 581 1.59 36.84 -103.20
CA GLN A 581 1.90 37.12 -101.80
C GLN A 581 1.78 35.87 -100.92
N PRO A 582 2.70 35.65 -99.97
CA PRO A 582 2.61 34.52 -99.04
C PRO A 582 1.51 34.75 -98.00
N THR A 583 0.65 33.75 -97.81
CA THR A 583 -0.35 33.68 -96.73
C THR A 583 0.03 32.52 -95.82
N THR A 584 0.12 32.72 -94.51
CA THR A 584 0.42 31.62 -93.56
C THR A 584 -0.84 30.84 -93.18
N ILE A 585 -0.70 29.68 -92.51
CA ILE A 585 -1.82 28.96 -91.89
C ILE A 585 -2.65 29.84 -90.95
N GLU A 586 -2.03 30.72 -90.15
CA GLU A 586 -2.79 31.59 -89.26
C GLU A 586 -3.61 32.62 -90.04
N ASP A 587 -3.05 33.22 -91.09
CA ASP A 587 -3.77 34.16 -91.96
C ASP A 587 -4.92 33.46 -92.72
N PHE A 588 -4.68 32.23 -93.19
CA PHE A 588 -5.64 31.39 -93.90
C PHE A 588 -6.92 31.18 -93.09
N PHE A 589 -6.78 30.83 -91.80
CA PHE A 589 -7.90 30.59 -90.89
C PHE A 589 -8.43 31.87 -90.20
N LYS A 590 -7.57 32.76 -89.69
CA LYS A 590 -8.00 33.90 -88.84
C LYS A 590 -8.44 35.13 -89.62
N LEU A 591 -7.87 35.41 -90.80
CA LEU A 591 -8.12 36.65 -91.56
C LEU A 591 -9.06 36.44 -92.77
N ASN A 592 -9.85 35.36 -92.77
CA ASN A 592 -10.58 34.87 -93.94
C ASN A 592 -9.66 34.62 -95.15
N GLY A 593 -8.36 34.31 -94.94
CA GLY A 593 -7.38 34.12 -96.01
C GLY A 593 -7.80 33.04 -97.00
N GLY A 594 -8.35 31.91 -96.53
CA GLY A 594 -8.90 30.87 -97.40
C GLY A 594 -10.04 31.35 -98.31
N ALA A 595 -10.93 32.20 -97.79
CA ALA A 595 -12.01 32.79 -98.60
C ALA A 595 -11.51 33.83 -99.61
N ARG A 596 -10.42 34.56 -99.30
CA ARG A 596 -9.76 35.46 -100.25
C ARG A 596 -9.09 34.65 -101.37
N LEU A 597 -8.33 33.61 -101.02
CA LEU A 597 -7.65 32.72 -101.96
C LEU A 597 -8.64 32.05 -102.92
N LEU A 598 -9.76 31.53 -102.39
CA LEU A 598 -10.83 30.94 -103.19
C LEU A 598 -11.46 31.94 -104.17
N ASN A 599 -11.64 33.20 -103.75
CA ASN A 599 -12.11 34.27 -104.62
C ASN A 599 -11.08 34.66 -105.70
N SER A 600 -9.77 34.61 -105.41
CA SER A 600 -8.72 34.81 -106.41
C SER A 600 -8.70 33.68 -107.45
N VAL A 601 -8.84 32.42 -107.03
CA VAL A 601 -8.99 31.26 -107.95
C VAL A 601 -10.22 31.43 -108.86
N ALA A 602 -11.37 31.81 -108.28
CA ALA A 602 -12.59 32.04 -109.05
C ALA A 602 -12.41 33.17 -110.08
N LYS A 603 -11.76 34.29 -109.70
CA LYS A 603 -11.45 35.41 -110.61
C LYS A 603 -10.43 35.03 -111.68
N PHE A 604 -9.43 34.21 -111.36
CA PHE A 604 -8.45 33.71 -112.33
C PHE A 604 -9.12 32.85 -113.40
N ARG A 605 -10.01 31.94 -113.00
CA ARG A 605 -10.81 31.13 -113.92
C ARG A 605 -11.67 31.99 -114.85
N VAL A 606 -12.41 32.97 -114.33
CA VAL A 606 -13.25 33.86 -115.16
C VAL A 606 -12.38 34.63 -116.17
N LYS A 607 -11.23 35.18 -115.75
CA LYS A 607 -10.28 35.84 -116.66
C LYS A 607 -9.74 34.91 -117.75
N PHE A 608 -9.52 33.63 -117.44
CA PHE A 608 -9.08 32.63 -118.42
C PHE A 608 -10.18 32.34 -119.46
N ASP A 609 -11.43 32.19 -118.99
CA ASP A 609 -12.60 32.00 -119.86
C ASP A 609 -12.83 33.23 -120.77
N ASP A 610 -12.74 34.45 -120.24
CA ASP A 610 -12.82 35.72 -120.99
C ASP A 610 -11.70 35.83 -122.05
N MET A 611 -10.45 35.57 -121.67
CA MET A 611 -9.28 35.68 -122.55
C MET A 611 -9.33 34.66 -123.69
N LYS A 612 -9.88 33.47 -123.43
CA LYS A 612 -10.16 32.46 -124.45
C LYS A 612 -11.19 32.97 -125.47
N HIS A 613 -12.32 33.50 -125.01
CA HIS A 613 -13.34 34.09 -125.88
C HIS A 613 -12.80 35.27 -126.73
N GLN A 614 -11.86 36.05 -126.20
CA GLN A 614 -11.20 37.11 -126.96
C GLN A 614 -10.29 36.54 -128.07
N SER A 615 -9.63 35.40 -127.85
CA SER A 615 -8.85 34.70 -128.87
C SER A 615 -9.75 34.16 -129.99
N ASP A 616 -10.86 33.48 -129.63
CA ASP A 616 -11.81 32.92 -130.59
C ASP A 616 -12.35 34.01 -131.55
N ARG A 617 -12.66 35.21 -131.02
CA ARG A 617 -13.17 36.35 -131.79
C ARG A 617 -12.12 36.98 -132.72
N LEU A 618 -10.83 36.93 -132.38
CA LEU A 618 -9.77 37.41 -133.27
C LEU A 618 -9.57 36.47 -134.46
N GLN A 619 -9.76 35.17 -134.26
CA GLN A 619 -9.76 34.15 -135.31
C GLN A 619 -10.83 34.44 -136.40
N GLU A 620 -12.03 34.83 -135.97
CA GLU A 620 -13.18 35.11 -136.83
C GLU A 620 -12.99 36.36 -137.73
N ILE A 621 -12.34 37.41 -137.21
CA ILE A 621 -12.09 38.65 -137.95
C ILE A 621 -11.13 38.42 -139.13
N VAL A 622 -10.15 37.53 -138.99
CA VAL A 622 -9.19 37.20 -140.07
C VAL A 622 -9.91 36.55 -141.26
N ALA A 623 -10.81 35.59 -141.00
CA ALA A 623 -11.58 34.91 -142.05
C ALA A 623 -12.48 35.86 -142.86
N HIS A 624 -12.90 36.98 -142.27
CA HIS A 624 -13.76 37.96 -142.93
C HIS A 624 -13.05 38.91 -143.90
N LEU A 625 -11.71 39.01 -143.84
CA LEU A 625 -10.91 39.89 -144.69
C LEU A 625 -10.58 39.28 -146.06
N ASP A 626 -10.26 37.99 -146.12
CA ASP A 626 -9.93 37.28 -147.37
C ASP A 626 -11.09 37.27 -148.39
N GLN A 627 -12.34 37.38 -147.93
CA GLN A 627 -13.53 37.20 -148.77
C GLN A 627 -13.89 38.43 -149.64
N ASN A 628 -13.27 39.59 -149.39
CA ASN A 628 -13.81 40.89 -149.86
C ASN A 628 -13.03 41.58 -150.99
N PHE A 629 -11.93 41.01 -151.52
CA PHE A 629 -11.13 41.65 -152.59
C PHE A 629 -10.64 40.67 -153.67
N PRO A 630 -11.34 40.61 -154.82
CA PRO A 630 -10.65 40.81 -156.10
C PRO A 630 -11.45 41.71 -157.07
N THR A 631 -10.74 42.49 -157.90
CA THR A 631 -11.31 43.53 -158.81
C THR A 631 -10.95 43.31 -160.28
N GLY A 632 -11.81 43.74 -161.23
CA GLY A 632 -11.58 43.54 -162.67
C GLY A 632 -12.54 44.24 -163.66
N ASN A 633 -12.40 45.56 -163.80
CA ASN A 633 -12.37 46.41 -165.03
C ASN A 633 -13.28 46.27 -166.30
N GLU A 634 -13.30 47.40 -167.06
CA GLU A 634 -13.51 47.57 -168.53
C GLU A 634 -14.95 47.45 -169.13
N ASP A 635 -15.36 48.18 -170.20
CA ASP A 635 -14.82 49.35 -170.96
C ASP A 635 -16.00 50.09 -171.68
N PRO A 636 -15.99 51.42 -171.91
CA PRO A 636 -17.22 52.15 -172.31
C PRO A 636 -17.57 52.17 -173.80
N LEU A 637 -16.78 51.58 -174.72
CA LEU A 637 -17.08 51.63 -176.16
C LEU A 637 -18.41 50.95 -176.58
N VAL A 638 -18.93 50.04 -175.75
CA VAL A 638 -20.22 49.36 -175.98
C VAL A 638 -21.41 50.32 -175.93
N GLN A 639 -21.34 51.36 -175.08
CA GLN A 639 -22.47 52.25 -174.74
C GLN A 639 -23.10 52.94 -175.95
N ILE A 640 -22.32 53.25 -176.99
CA ILE A 640 -22.81 53.99 -178.17
C ILE A 640 -23.62 53.09 -179.11
N THR A 641 -23.29 51.80 -179.18
CA THR A 641 -24.11 50.82 -179.92
C THR A 641 -25.39 50.51 -179.14
N ASP A 642 -25.27 50.38 -177.82
CA ASP A 642 -26.40 50.14 -176.94
C ASP A 642 -27.47 51.22 -177.05
N MET A 643 -27.13 52.52 -177.03
CA MET A 643 -28.12 53.61 -177.14
C MET A 643 -29.05 53.48 -178.36
N LYS A 644 -28.57 52.95 -179.50
CA LYS A 644 -29.40 52.76 -180.70
C LYS A 644 -30.36 51.57 -180.56
N ASN A 645 -29.89 50.46 -180.01
CA ASN A 645 -30.72 49.30 -179.69
C ASN A 645 -31.70 49.62 -178.55
N GLN A 646 -31.28 50.46 -177.60
CA GLN A 646 -32.06 50.93 -176.45
C GLN A 646 -33.26 51.76 -176.88
N LEU A 647 -33.22 52.51 -177.99
CA LEU A 647 -34.38 53.26 -178.48
C LEU A 647 -35.47 52.34 -179.07
N ILE A 648 -35.08 51.29 -179.80
CA ILE A 648 -36.03 50.28 -180.32
C ILE A 648 -36.56 49.42 -179.17
N SER A 649 -35.67 48.98 -178.29
CA SER A 649 -36.00 48.29 -177.04
C SER A 649 -36.93 49.12 -176.17
N GLN A 650 -36.79 50.45 -176.11
CA GLN A 650 -37.69 51.32 -175.33
C GLN A 650 -39.15 51.29 -175.83
N CYS A 651 -39.39 51.09 -177.13
CA CYS A 651 -40.74 50.90 -177.65
C CYS A 651 -41.35 49.56 -177.24
N GLU A 652 -40.58 48.46 -177.34
CA GLU A 652 -41.01 47.15 -176.80
C GLU A 652 -41.13 47.17 -175.27
N GLU A 653 -40.26 47.91 -174.58
CA GLU A 653 -40.33 48.17 -173.16
C GLU A 653 -41.59 48.95 -172.80
N ILE A 654 -42.12 49.88 -173.61
CA ILE A 654 -43.37 50.58 -173.26
C ILE A 654 -44.57 49.61 -173.32
N SER A 655 -44.58 48.69 -174.29
CA SER A 655 -45.54 47.57 -174.33
C SER A 655 -45.37 46.65 -173.11
N ASN A 656 -44.13 46.22 -172.83
CA ASN A 656 -43.79 45.36 -171.70
C ASN A 656 -43.91 46.06 -170.33
N LYS A 657 -43.83 47.39 -170.25
CA LYS A 657 -44.12 48.20 -169.07
C LYS A 657 -45.63 48.30 -168.88
N THR A 658 -46.43 48.33 -169.94
CA THR A 658 -47.89 48.28 -169.85
C THR A 658 -48.37 46.91 -169.35
N SER A 659 -47.75 45.81 -169.80
CA SER A 659 -48.03 44.47 -169.27
C SER A 659 -47.47 44.27 -167.85
N LYS A 660 -46.25 44.73 -167.56
CA LYS A 660 -45.68 44.79 -166.20
C LYS A 660 -46.52 45.66 -165.26
N LEU A 661 -47.14 46.75 -165.70
CA LEU A 661 -47.98 47.60 -164.84
C LEU A 661 -49.32 46.93 -164.51
N LYS A 662 -49.84 46.05 -165.38
CA LYS A 662 -50.93 45.13 -165.00
C LYS A 662 -50.48 44.05 -164.01
N LYS A 663 -49.24 43.53 -164.12
CA LYS A 663 -48.64 42.69 -163.06
C LYS A 663 -48.47 43.47 -161.77
N LEU A 664 -47.75 44.59 -161.73
CA LEU A 664 -47.56 45.41 -160.53
C LEU A 664 -48.87 45.84 -159.85
N ARG A 665 -49.98 46.03 -160.58
CA ARG A 665 -51.30 46.28 -159.96
C ARG A 665 -51.93 45.04 -159.30
N ARG A 666 -51.59 43.84 -159.75
CA ARG A 666 -51.89 42.57 -159.09
C ARG A 666 -50.92 42.33 -157.93
N ASP A 667 -49.62 42.47 -158.18
CA ASP A 667 -48.55 42.30 -157.19
C ASP A 667 -48.72 43.26 -156.01
N LEU A 668 -49.13 44.53 -156.24
CA LEU A 668 -49.49 45.49 -155.19
C LEU A 668 -50.74 45.09 -154.40
N ARG A 669 -51.71 44.40 -155.03
CA ARG A 669 -52.90 43.90 -154.34
C ARG A 669 -52.57 42.68 -153.48
N GLU A 670 -51.73 41.79 -153.99
CA GLU A 670 -51.22 40.63 -153.26
C GLU A 670 -50.27 41.07 -152.13
N LEU A 671 -49.45 42.11 -152.33
CA LEU A 671 -48.62 42.74 -151.29
C LEU A 671 -49.44 43.49 -150.24
N ALA A 672 -50.52 44.17 -150.63
CA ALA A 672 -51.45 44.79 -149.68
C ALA A 672 -52.16 43.72 -148.81
N GLN A 673 -52.62 42.63 -149.43
CA GLN A 673 -53.19 41.48 -148.72
C GLN A 673 -52.17 40.84 -147.75
N ALA A 674 -50.91 40.69 -148.17
CA ALA A 674 -49.83 40.19 -147.31
C ALA A 674 -49.49 41.15 -146.16
N SER A 675 -49.54 42.47 -146.40
CA SER A 675 -49.35 43.51 -145.38
C SER A 675 -50.48 43.50 -144.33
N GLU A 676 -51.73 43.35 -144.76
CA GLU A 676 -52.88 43.19 -143.86
C GLU A 676 -52.75 41.92 -143.02
N ASN A 677 -52.33 40.80 -143.60
CA ASN A 677 -52.06 39.55 -142.88
C ASN A 677 -50.92 39.70 -141.86
N MET A 678 -49.77 40.26 -142.27
CA MET A 678 -48.63 40.54 -141.37
C MET A 678 -48.98 41.48 -140.23
N LYS A 679 -49.86 42.46 -140.47
CA LYS A 679 -50.38 43.37 -139.45
C LYS A 679 -51.28 42.64 -138.44
N ASN A 680 -52.10 41.71 -138.90
CA ASN A 680 -52.95 40.87 -138.03
C ASN A 680 -52.12 39.86 -137.22
N GLU A 681 -51.10 39.22 -137.82
CA GLU A 681 -50.15 38.37 -137.09
C GLU A 681 -49.36 39.16 -136.05
N ASN A 682 -48.88 40.36 -136.38
CA ASN A 682 -48.17 41.22 -135.42
C ASN A 682 -49.08 41.70 -134.30
N ALA A 683 -50.36 42.03 -134.57
CA ALA A 683 -51.33 42.39 -133.54
C ALA A 683 -51.57 41.22 -132.56
N SER A 684 -51.83 40.01 -133.09
CA SER A 684 -51.96 38.78 -132.30
C SER A 684 -50.70 38.51 -131.48
N ARG A 685 -49.51 38.65 -132.07
CA ARG A 685 -48.23 38.41 -131.39
C ARG A 685 -47.91 39.46 -130.32
N ILE A 686 -48.37 40.70 -130.47
CA ILE A 686 -48.31 41.74 -129.44
C ILE A 686 -49.24 41.38 -128.29
N GLU A 687 -50.49 40.99 -128.56
CA GLU A 687 -51.45 40.56 -127.53
C GLU A 687 -50.92 39.35 -126.73
N ASP A 688 -50.37 38.36 -127.43
CA ASP A 688 -49.75 37.16 -126.86
C ASP A 688 -48.52 37.49 -125.97
N LEU A 689 -47.72 38.49 -126.35
CA LEU A 689 -46.61 39.01 -125.55
C LEU A 689 -47.08 39.87 -124.37
N THR A 690 -48.14 40.67 -124.52
CA THR A 690 -48.75 41.43 -123.43
C THR A 690 -49.34 40.48 -122.38
N ASN A 691 -50.03 39.42 -122.79
CA ASN A 691 -50.57 38.39 -121.89
C ASN A 691 -49.46 37.63 -121.13
N LYS A 692 -48.34 37.33 -121.81
CA LYS A 692 -47.16 36.74 -121.15
C LYS A 692 -46.49 37.73 -120.18
N LEU A 693 -46.39 39.01 -120.55
CA LEU A 693 -45.83 40.04 -119.69
C LEU A 693 -46.66 40.24 -118.42
N THR A 694 -47.99 40.37 -118.53
CA THR A 694 -48.88 40.50 -117.36
C THR A 694 -48.86 39.25 -116.48
N GLY A 695 -48.75 38.05 -117.07
CA GLY A 695 -48.53 36.80 -116.34
C GLY A 695 -47.23 36.82 -115.52
N CYS A 696 -46.11 37.22 -116.13
CA CYS A 696 -44.83 37.37 -115.43
C CYS A 696 -44.87 38.47 -114.34
N THR A 697 -45.52 39.61 -114.60
CA THR A 697 -45.70 40.65 -113.57
C THR A 697 -46.52 40.15 -112.38
N ALA A 698 -47.55 39.32 -112.62
CA ALA A 698 -48.34 38.71 -111.55
C ALA A 698 -47.51 37.72 -110.71
N THR A 699 -46.67 36.87 -111.32
CA THR A 699 -45.82 35.94 -110.58
C THR A 699 -44.70 36.66 -109.81
N VAL A 700 -44.10 37.71 -110.38
CA VAL A 700 -43.15 38.58 -109.66
C VAL A 700 -43.80 39.20 -108.41
N ASN A 701 -44.96 39.84 -108.56
CA ASN A 701 -45.71 40.43 -107.44
C ASN A 701 -46.08 39.39 -106.34
N GLN A 702 -46.31 38.12 -106.72
CA GLN A 702 -46.58 37.04 -105.77
C GLN A 702 -45.31 36.57 -105.06
N LEU A 703 -44.19 36.45 -105.77
CA LEU A 703 -42.89 36.09 -105.20
C LEU A 703 -42.35 37.20 -104.28
N GLU A 704 -42.54 38.48 -104.61
CA GLU A 704 -42.17 39.60 -103.75
C GLU A 704 -42.95 39.59 -102.42
N LYS A 705 -44.26 39.34 -102.46
CA LYS A 705 -45.08 39.17 -101.25
C LYS A 705 -44.63 37.97 -100.40
N SER A 706 -44.31 36.85 -101.03
CA SER A 706 -43.78 35.67 -100.35
C SER A 706 -42.43 35.96 -99.68
N ASN A 707 -41.52 36.64 -100.39
CA ASN A 707 -40.19 37.03 -99.90
C ASN A 707 -40.29 38.07 -98.76
N ALA A 708 -41.25 38.99 -98.81
CA ALA A 708 -41.55 39.89 -97.69
C ALA A 708 -42.06 39.14 -96.45
N SER A 709 -42.96 38.16 -96.61
CA SER A 709 -43.44 37.31 -95.52
C SER A 709 -42.29 36.52 -94.88
N LEU A 710 -41.49 35.83 -95.70
CA LEU A 710 -40.33 35.04 -95.25
C LEU A 710 -39.27 35.90 -94.56
N LYS A 711 -39.07 37.17 -94.98
CA LYS A 711 -38.19 38.10 -94.25
C LYS A 711 -38.74 38.48 -92.88
N SER A 712 -40.06 38.70 -92.75
CA SER A 712 -40.70 38.97 -91.47
C SER A 712 -40.60 37.77 -90.52
N GLU A 713 -40.83 36.57 -91.04
CA GLU A 713 -40.74 35.30 -90.30
C GLU A 713 -39.30 35.00 -89.85
N ASN A 714 -38.31 35.18 -90.74
CA ASN A 714 -36.90 35.01 -90.40
C ASN A 714 -36.43 36.06 -89.37
N SER A 715 -36.93 37.30 -89.45
CA SER A 715 -36.67 38.32 -88.41
C SER A 715 -37.32 37.97 -87.06
N HIS A 716 -38.47 37.29 -87.05
CA HIS A 716 -39.14 36.84 -85.84
C HIS A 716 -38.37 35.67 -85.19
N LEU A 717 -37.99 34.67 -85.99
CA LEU A 717 -37.19 33.51 -85.56
C LEU A 717 -35.80 33.94 -85.05
N GLN A 718 -35.17 34.96 -85.66
CA GLN A 718 -33.93 35.54 -85.13
C GLN A 718 -34.10 36.18 -83.75
N SER A 719 -35.26 36.80 -83.49
CA SER A 719 -35.59 37.35 -82.17
C SER A 719 -35.81 36.24 -81.13
N GLU A 720 -36.57 35.19 -81.48
CA GLU A 720 -36.81 34.04 -80.60
C GLU A 720 -35.52 33.28 -80.27
N LEU A 721 -34.65 33.07 -81.27
CA LEU A 721 -33.34 32.45 -81.08
C LEU A 721 -32.47 33.26 -80.10
N LEU A 722 -32.52 34.59 -80.17
CA LEU A 722 -31.74 35.49 -79.31
C LEU A 722 -32.31 35.55 -77.88
N GLU A 723 -33.63 35.47 -77.73
CA GLU A 723 -34.31 35.32 -76.44
C GLU A 723 -33.96 33.97 -75.78
N ALA A 724 -34.10 32.86 -76.51
CA ALA A 724 -33.76 31.52 -76.03
C ALA A 724 -32.26 31.40 -75.66
N THR A 725 -31.37 32.03 -76.44
CA THR A 725 -29.93 32.07 -76.12
C THR A 725 -29.65 32.85 -74.82
N ARG A 726 -30.42 33.91 -74.53
CA ARG A 726 -30.34 34.65 -73.25
C ARG A 726 -30.88 33.83 -72.08
N GLU A 727 -31.96 33.08 -72.26
CA GLU A 727 -32.48 32.19 -71.21
C GLU A 727 -31.51 31.04 -70.91
N LEU A 728 -30.90 30.45 -71.95
CA LEU A 728 -29.86 29.43 -71.80
C LEU A 728 -28.64 29.98 -71.02
N ALA A 729 -28.16 31.18 -71.37
CA ALA A 729 -27.04 31.82 -70.67
C ALA A 729 -27.37 32.14 -69.20
N LYS A 730 -28.58 32.63 -68.89
CA LYS A 730 -29.04 32.85 -67.51
C LYS A 730 -29.16 31.54 -66.73
N SER A 731 -29.63 30.47 -67.38
CA SER A 731 -29.71 29.12 -66.81
C SER A 731 -28.32 28.63 -66.43
N GLU A 732 -27.35 28.67 -67.35
CA GLU A 732 -25.97 28.30 -67.07
C GLU A 732 -25.34 29.12 -65.93
N GLU A 733 -25.55 30.44 -65.89
CA GLU A 733 -25.02 31.28 -64.81
C GLU A 733 -25.63 30.91 -63.45
N CYS A 734 -26.93 30.57 -63.42
CA CYS A 734 -27.62 30.10 -62.22
C CYS A 734 -27.10 28.73 -61.77
N TYR A 735 -26.88 27.78 -62.70
CA TYR A 735 -26.26 26.49 -62.39
C TYR A 735 -24.83 26.66 -61.84
N LYS A 736 -23.98 27.47 -62.50
CA LYS A 736 -22.60 27.74 -62.07
C LYS A 736 -22.52 28.39 -60.69
N LYS A 737 -23.45 29.30 -60.35
CA LYS A 737 -23.57 29.86 -58.99
C LYS A 737 -23.96 28.81 -57.96
N ARG A 738 -24.95 27.97 -58.27
CA ARG A 738 -25.43 26.91 -57.37
C ARG A 738 -24.39 25.80 -57.14
N GLU A 739 -23.62 25.48 -58.17
CA GLU A 739 -22.47 24.56 -58.10
C GLU A 739 -21.36 25.14 -57.23
N ALA A 740 -21.01 26.42 -57.40
CA ALA A 740 -20.05 27.12 -56.55
C ALA A 740 -20.52 27.23 -55.08
N GLU A 741 -21.81 27.46 -54.82
CA GLU A 741 -22.41 27.43 -53.47
C GLU A 741 -22.26 26.04 -52.81
N VAL A 742 -22.54 24.96 -53.55
CA VAL A 742 -22.37 23.58 -53.05
C VAL A 742 -20.89 23.26 -52.80
N ILE A 743 -19.99 23.63 -53.70
CA ILE A 743 -18.55 23.43 -53.54
C ILE A 743 -18.03 24.20 -52.31
N ASN A 744 -18.40 25.47 -52.15
CA ASN A 744 -18.02 26.26 -50.98
C ASN A 744 -18.56 25.67 -49.68
N LYS A 745 -19.80 25.15 -49.67
CA LYS A 745 -20.36 24.49 -48.49
C LYS A 745 -19.63 23.20 -48.12
N ILE A 746 -19.26 22.38 -49.11
CA ILE A 746 -18.46 21.16 -48.90
C ILE A 746 -17.06 21.51 -48.37
N ILE A 747 -16.42 22.55 -48.91
CA ILE A 747 -15.13 23.05 -48.42
C ILE A 747 -15.26 23.53 -46.96
N GLN A 748 -16.33 24.26 -46.63
CA GLN A 748 -16.58 24.74 -45.28
C GLN A 748 -16.81 23.57 -44.29
N GLU A 749 -17.71 22.64 -44.61
CA GLU A 749 -17.96 21.44 -43.79
C GLU A 749 -16.70 20.57 -43.60
N HIS A 750 -15.83 20.48 -44.62
CA HIS A 750 -14.55 19.79 -44.52
C HIS A 750 -13.51 20.57 -43.69
N THR A 751 -13.54 21.90 -43.73
CA THR A 751 -12.67 22.77 -42.91
C THR A 751 -13.08 22.71 -41.44
N GLU A 752 -14.39 22.74 -41.17
CA GLU A 752 -14.94 22.59 -39.82
C GLU A 752 -14.57 21.21 -39.22
N LYS A 753 -14.76 20.11 -39.97
CA LYS A 753 -14.32 18.77 -39.54
C LYS A 753 -12.80 18.62 -39.36
N MET A 754 -12.00 19.29 -40.20
CA MET A 754 -10.54 19.35 -40.01
C MET A 754 -10.17 20.07 -38.71
N ASN A 755 -10.85 21.17 -38.39
CA ASN A 755 -10.64 21.91 -37.15
C ASN A 755 -11.10 21.11 -35.92
N GLU A 756 -12.26 20.44 -35.99
CA GLU A 756 -12.72 19.54 -34.93
C GLU A 756 -11.73 18.40 -34.68
N LEU A 757 -11.27 17.72 -35.74
CA LEU A 757 -10.31 16.62 -35.63
C LEU A 757 -8.94 17.09 -35.12
N ASN A 758 -8.47 18.27 -35.55
CA ASN A 758 -7.24 18.86 -35.04
C ASN A 758 -7.37 19.29 -33.56
N ASN A 759 -8.52 19.83 -33.14
CA ASN A 759 -8.78 20.17 -31.74
C ASN A 759 -8.87 18.91 -30.87
N GLN A 760 -9.52 17.84 -31.36
CA GLN A 760 -9.52 16.54 -30.70
C GLN A 760 -8.10 15.99 -30.57
N TYR A 761 -7.30 16.01 -31.64
CA TYR A 761 -5.90 15.59 -31.63
C TYR A 761 -5.06 16.41 -30.64
N GLN A 762 -5.22 17.74 -30.59
CA GLN A 762 -4.53 18.59 -29.61
C GLN A 762 -4.95 18.27 -28.17
N SER A 763 -6.25 18.08 -27.90
CA SER A 763 -6.72 17.70 -26.56
C SER A 763 -6.21 16.32 -26.14
N LEU A 764 -6.16 15.35 -27.06
CA LEU A 764 -5.63 14.01 -26.81
C LEU A 764 -4.11 14.05 -26.58
N GLN A 765 -3.38 14.86 -27.35
CA GLN A 765 -1.94 15.06 -27.16
C GLN A 765 -1.63 15.80 -25.84
N GLN A 766 -2.49 16.73 -25.42
CA GLN A 766 -2.38 17.37 -24.11
C GLN A 766 -2.60 16.35 -22.98
N THR A 767 -3.72 15.61 -22.98
CA THR A 767 -3.97 14.58 -21.95
C THR A 767 -2.92 13.46 -21.93
N TYR A 768 -2.31 13.12 -23.08
CA TYR A 768 -1.17 12.22 -23.13
C TYR A 768 0.09 12.81 -22.48
N THR A 769 0.33 14.12 -22.64
CA THR A 769 1.45 14.82 -22.00
C THR A 769 1.24 14.88 -20.48
N GLU A 770 0.05 15.28 -20.04
CA GLU A 770 -0.35 15.32 -18.63
C GLU A 770 -0.23 13.94 -17.96
N LEU A 771 -0.68 12.86 -18.63
CA LEU A 771 -0.56 11.49 -18.13
C LEU A 771 0.90 10.99 -18.08
N VAL A 772 1.76 11.46 -18.98
CA VAL A 772 3.21 11.17 -18.94
C VAL A 772 3.88 11.93 -17.80
N GLU A 773 3.46 13.16 -17.50
CA GLU A 773 3.93 13.93 -16.35
C GLU A 773 3.48 13.27 -15.03
N GLU A 774 2.20 12.91 -14.86
CA GLU A 774 1.73 12.13 -13.71
C GLU A 774 2.48 10.80 -13.55
N TYR A 775 2.75 10.07 -14.64
CA TYR A 775 3.50 8.82 -14.59
C TYR A 775 4.95 9.03 -14.11
N ASN A 776 5.60 10.11 -14.55
CA ASN A 776 6.96 10.45 -14.12
C ASN A 776 7.00 10.86 -12.64
N GLU A 777 6.06 11.70 -12.18
CA GLU A 777 5.93 12.06 -10.75
C GLU A 777 5.67 10.83 -9.87
N GLN A 778 4.80 9.91 -10.31
CA GLN A 778 4.56 8.64 -9.61
C GLN A 778 5.80 7.75 -9.60
N ALA A 779 6.58 7.70 -10.68
CA ALA A 779 7.83 6.94 -10.75
C ALA A 779 8.90 7.49 -9.80
N GLU A 780 9.08 8.82 -9.73
CA GLU A 780 9.98 9.45 -8.75
C GLU A 780 9.49 9.20 -7.31
N HIS A 781 8.19 9.29 -7.04
CA HIS A 781 7.65 9.02 -5.72
C HIS A 781 7.82 7.56 -5.29
N VAL A 782 7.67 6.59 -6.21
CA VAL A 782 8.02 5.18 -5.96
C VAL A 782 9.50 5.04 -5.65
N GLN A 783 10.39 5.71 -6.40
CA GLN A 783 11.83 5.65 -6.16
C GLN A 783 12.22 6.26 -4.80
N GLU A 784 11.58 7.35 -4.36
CA GLU A 784 11.74 7.86 -3.00
C GLU A 784 11.30 6.85 -1.93
N LEU A 785 10.16 6.19 -2.14
CA LEU A 785 9.63 5.20 -1.20
C LEU A 785 10.53 3.96 -1.12
N GLU A 786 11.12 3.52 -2.24
CA GLU A 786 12.13 2.46 -2.23
C GLU A 786 13.38 2.85 -1.43
N GLN A 787 13.88 4.08 -1.58
CA GLN A 787 15.00 4.58 -0.76
C GLN A 787 14.64 4.69 0.73
N LYS A 788 13.41 5.12 1.06
CA LYS A 788 12.89 5.16 2.44
C LYS A 788 12.77 3.76 3.04
N VAL A 789 12.32 2.77 2.26
CA VAL A 789 12.25 1.36 2.68
C VAL A 789 13.66 0.76 2.86
N GLU A 790 14.60 1.04 1.96
CA GLU A 790 15.98 0.52 2.05
C GLU A 790 16.75 1.13 3.24
N THR A 791 16.57 2.43 3.51
CA THR A 791 17.15 3.06 4.72
C THR A 791 16.51 2.54 6.01
N GLN A 792 15.19 2.30 6.02
CA GLN A 792 14.50 1.64 7.15
C GLN A 792 15.00 0.20 7.38
N LYS A 793 15.18 -0.60 6.31
CA LYS A 793 15.77 -1.96 6.41
C LYS A 793 17.16 -1.95 7.04
N ARG A 794 18.02 -0.99 6.65
CA ARG A 794 19.36 -0.82 7.24
C ARG A 794 19.30 -0.43 8.71
N SER A 795 18.36 0.43 9.09
CA SER A 795 18.10 0.81 10.48
C SER A 795 17.63 -0.38 11.32
N LEU A 796 16.66 -1.16 10.82
CA LEU A 796 16.20 -2.41 11.43
C LEU A 796 17.35 -3.40 11.62
N ALA A 797 18.12 -3.69 10.57
CA ALA A 797 19.26 -4.60 10.66
C ALA A 797 20.37 -4.12 11.62
N SER A 798 20.47 -2.81 11.89
CA SER A 798 21.33 -2.26 12.94
C SER A 798 20.73 -2.48 14.33
N LYS A 799 19.43 -2.23 14.51
CA LYS A 799 18.73 -2.44 15.79
C LYS A 799 18.58 -3.91 16.16
N GLU A 800 18.45 -4.83 15.22
CA GLU A 800 18.51 -6.28 15.46
C GLU A 800 19.87 -6.71 16.00
N ARG A 801 20.99 -6.14 15.50
CA ARG A 801 22.33 -6.40 16.05
C ARG A 801 22.47 -5.86 17.47
N GLU A 802 21.96 -4.66 17.72
CA GLU A 802 21.96 -4.03 19.05
C GLU A 802 21.12 -4.85 20.06
N ILE A 803 19.92 -5.30 19.67
CA ILE A 803 19.07 -6.19 20.47
C ILE A 803 19.76 -7.54 20.74
N ASN A 804 20.39 -8.15 19.74
CA ASN A 804 21.09 -9.41 19.90
C ASN A 804 22.32 -9.30 20.83
N GLU A 805 23.06 -8.20 20.76
CA GLU A 805 24.19 -7.92 21.66
C GLU A 805 23.72 -7.61 23.09
N LEU A 806 22.66 -6.83 23.26
CA LEU A 806 22.04 -6.59 24.58
C LEU A 806 21.48 -7.88 25.20
N ASN A 807 20.85 -8.74 24.39
CA ASN A 807 20.40 -10.07 24.84
C ASN A 807 21.58 -10.95 25.26
N ARG A 808 22.69 -10.94 24.50
CA ARG A 808 23.92 -11.67 24.85
C ARG A 808 24.48 -11.19 26.19
N GLN A 809 24.62 -9.87 26.38
CA GLN A 809 25.09 -9.28 27.63
C GLN A 809 24.15 -9.57 28.81
N LEU A 810 22.84 -9.59 28.60
CA LEU A 810 21.85 -9.92 29.64
C LEU A 810 21.90 -11.40 30.03
N VAL A 811 22.14 -12.32 29.07
CA VAL A 811 22.41 -13.74 29.36
C VAL A 811 23.73 -13.89 30.13
N GLU A 812 24.82 -13.25 29.70
CA GLU A 812 26.11 -13.29 30.38
C GLU A 812 26.02 -12.75 31.83
N GLN A 813 25.27 -11.67 32.07
CA GLN A 813 25.01 -11.15 33.41
C GLN A 813 24.12 -12.08 34.25
N SER A 814 23.11 -12.71 33.63
CA SER A 814 22.25 -13.70 34.29
C SER A 814 23.06 -14.93 34.74
N GLU A 815 23.89 -15.48 33.87
CA GLU A 815 24.79 -16.59 34.19
C GLU A 815 25.81 -16.21 35.27
N ALA A 816 26.44 -15.04 35.18
CA ALA A 816 27.36 -14.56 36.21
C ALA A 816 26.68 -14.40 37.58
N THR A 817 25.43 -13.92 37.60
CA THR A 817 24.62 -13.77 38.82
C THR A 817 24.20 -15.13 39.38
N ALA A 818 23.79 -16.08 38.52
CA ALA A 818 23.47 -17.44 38.93
C ALA A 818 24.70 -18.18 39.50
N GLN A 819 25.86 -18.06 38.85
CA GLN A 819 27.14 -18.60 39.36
C GLN A 819 27.55 -17.97 40.69
N ARG A 820 27.27 -16.67 40.89
CA ARG A 820 27.51 -15.99 42.17
C ARG A 820 26.59 -16.53 43.27
N LEU A 821 25.28 -16.58 43.02
CA LEU A 821 24.30 -17.13 43.98
C LEU A 821 24.60 -18.60 44.33
N GLU A 822 25.09 -19.39 43.37
CA GLU A 822 25.49 -20.78 43.60
C GLU A 822 26.77 -20.90 44.44
N LYS A 823 27.73 -19.97 44.32
CA LYS A 823 28.90 -19.86 45.21
C LYS A 823 28.49 -19.44 46.63
N GLU A 824 27.62 -18.43 46.76
CA GLU A 824 27.11 -17.95 48.04
C GLU A 824 26.29 -19.05 48.76
N LYS A 825 25.45 -19.81 48.04
CA LYS A 825 24.77 -21.00 48.56
C LYS A 825 25.74 -22.06 49.07
N LYS A 826 26.81 -22.37 48.32
CA LYS A 826 27.81 -23.37 48.72
C LYS A 826 28.56 -22.94 49.97
N GLN A 827 29.05 -21.71 50.01
CA GLN A 827 29.69 -21.14 51.21
C GLN A 827 28.77 -21.15 52.44
N LEU A 828 27.49 -20.81 52.27
CA LEU A 828 26.51 -20.87 53.35
C LEU A 828 26.22 -22.30 53.81
N THR A 829 26.16 -23.26 52.87
CA THR A 829 25.96 -24.69 53.17
C THR A 829 27.18 -25.27 53.88
N GLU A 830 28.39 -24.97 53.42
CA GLU A 830 29.66 -25.34 54.08
C GLU A 830 29.73 -24.75 55.49
N THR A 831 29.36 -23.48 55.67
CA THR A 831 29.33 -22.82 56.99
C THR A 831 28.35 -23.49 57.94
N TYR A 832 27.13 -23.81 57.48
CA TYR A 832 26.16 -24.53 58.31
C TYR A 832 26.59 -25.98 58.59
N GLN A 833 27.22 -26.67 57.64
CA GLN A 833 27.72 -28.03 57.85
C GLN A 833 28.84 -28.05 58.89
N CYS A 834 29.83 -27.15 58.80
CA CYS A 834 30.86 -26.99 59.82
C CYS A 834 30.26 -26.69 61.20
N ALA A 835 29.27 -25.80 61.30
CA ALA A 835 28.60 -25.52 62.57
C ALA A 835 27.81 -26.72 63.14
N ILE A 836 27.19 -27.53 62.27
CA ILE A 836 26.52 -28.78 62.66
C ILE A 836 27.53 -29.82 63.14
N ASP A 837 28.68 -29.93 62.47
CA ASP A 837 29.75 -30.88 62.82
C ASP A 837 30.43 -30.48 64.13
N GLU A 838 30.71 -29.19 64.35
CA GLU A 838 31.20 -28.65 65.63
C GLU A 838 30.21 -28.90 66.78
N LEU A 839 28.92 -28.63 66.58
CA LEU A 839 27.88 -28.91 67.59
C LEU A 839 27.75 -30.41 67.86
N THR A 840 27.90 -31.25 66.83
CA THR A 840 27.86 -32.71 66.96
C THR A 840 29.09 -33.23 67.73
N GLU A 841 30.27 -32.68 67.48
CA GLU A 841 31.49 -33.02 68.22
C GLU A 841 31.42 -32.55 69.68
N GLN A 842 30.88 -31.36 69.94
CA GLN A 842 30.60 -30.87 71.31
C GLN A 842 29.60 -31.78 72.03
N CYS A 843 28.51 -32.19 71.38
CA CYS A 843 27.55 -33.14 71.94
C CYS A 843 28.17 -34.52 72.22
N ALA A 844 29.09 -35.00 71.36
CA ALA A 844 29.83 -36.24 71.58
C ALA A 844 30.82 -36.13 72.75
N LYS A 845 31.56 -35.02 72.84
CA LYS A 845 32.44 -34.69 73.98
C LYS A 845 31.65 -34.65 75.29
N HIS A 846 30.56 -33.90 75.36
CA HIS A 846 29.69 -33.83 76.54
C HIS A 846 29.08 -35.20 76.91
N ARG A 847 28.71 -36.04 75.93
CA ARG A 847 28.25 -37.41 76.20
C ARG A 847 29.35 -38.26 76.85
N SER A 848 30.59 -38.18 76.34
CA SER A 848 31.75 -38.86 76.95
C SER A 848 32.11 -38.30 78.33
N ASP A 849 31.99 -37.00 78.55
CA ASP A 849 32.23 -36.38 79.86
C ASP A 849 31.17 -36.83 80.89
N VAL A 850 29.90 -36.90 80.51
CA VAL A 850 28.82 -37.43 81.34
C VAL A 850 29.02 -38.92 81.67
N GLU A 851 29.45 -39.74 80.71
CA GLU A 851 29.80 -41.15 80.93
C GLU A 851 31.00 -41.31 81.88
N ARG A 852 32.01 -40.45 81.75
CA ARG A 852 33.17 -40.39 82.65
C ARG A 852 32.78 -39.92 84.06
N MET A 853 31.85 -38.97 84.18
CA MET A 853 31.29 -38.55 85.46
C MET A 853 30.46 -39.67 86.11
N ALA A 854 29.63 -40.37 85.35
CA ALA A 854 28.82 -41.48 85.85
C ALA A 854 29.68 -42.64 86.38
N THR A 855 30.74 -43.00 85.66
CA THR A 855 31.70 -44.04 86.09
C THR A 855 32.51 -43.61 87.32
N VAL A 856 32.94 -42.36 87.40
CA VAL A 856 33.60 -41.80 88.61
C VAL A 856 32.65 -41.73 89.80
N VAL A 857 31.37 -41.39 89.60
CA VAL A 857 30.35 -41.42 90.67
C VAL A 857 30.13 -42.85 91.17
N ALA A 858 29.96 -43.82 90.27
CA ALA A 858 29.75 -45.22 90.65
C ALA A 858 30.94 -45.80 91.45
N GLU A 859 32.19 -45.49 91.07
CA GLU A 859 33.35 -45.91 91.87
C GLU A 859 33.40 -45.17 93.22
N ASN A 860 33.09 -43.86 93.27
CA ASN A 860 33.03 -43.11 94.53
C ASN A 860 31.95 -43.64 95.49
N GLU A 861 30.78 -44.04 94.99
CA GLU A 861 29.73 -44.68 95.79
C GLU A 861 30.20 -46.03 96.34
N LYS A 862 30.88 -46.84 95.52
CA LYS A 862 31.49 -48.11 95.91
C LYS A 862 32.58 -47.91 96.98
N GLN A 863 33.46 -46.93 96.83
CA GLN A 863 34.46 -46.57 97.85
C GLN A 863 33.79 -46.08 99.15
N MET A 864 32.75 -45.25 99.06
CA MET A 864 31.97 -44.80 100.21
C MET A 864 31.30 -45.97 100.94
N ALA A 865 30.79 -46.97 100.22
CA ALA A 865 30.23 -48.18 100.80
C ALA A 865 31.27 -49.03 101.54
N ILE A 866 32.49 -49.16 100.97
CA ILE A 866 33.64 -49.84 101.62
C ILE A 866 34.01 -49.13 102.93
N VAL A 867 34.32 -47.82 102.87
CA VAL A 867 34.71 -47.02 104.05
C VAL A 867 33.62 -47.01 105.11
N ARG A 868 32.34 -46.98 104.72
CA ARG A 868 31.20 -47.07 105.65
C ARG A 868 31.11 -48.44 106.32
N ASN A 869 31.45 -49.52 105.64
CA ASN A 869 31.53 -50.86 106.21
C ASN A 869 32.72 -50.99 107.18
N GLU A 870 33.90 -50.51 106.80
CA GLU A 870 35.08 -50.44 107.67
C GLU A 870 34.80 -49.64 108.94
N CYS A 871 34.16 -48.46 108.83
CA CYS A 871 33.70 -47.68 109.98
C CYS A 871 32.75 -48.45 110.90
N ASN A 872 31.91 -49.34 110.36
CA ASN A 872 31.04 -50.21 111.16
C ASN A 872 31.81 -51.36 111.83
N ILE A 873 32.83 -51.91 111.18
CA ILE A 873 33.73 -52.92 111.76
C ILE A 873 34.55 -52.31 112.90
N LEU A 874 35.15 -51.13 112.69
CA LEU A 874 35.90 -50.38 113.69
C LEU A 874 35.01 -49.98 114.90
N LYS A 875 33.75 -49.59 114.67
CA LYS A 875 32.78 -49.37 115.76
C LYS A 875 32.51 -50.64 116.57
N LYS A 876 32.34 -51.80 115.93
CA LYS A 876 32.17 -53.09 116.63
C LYS A 876 33.41 -53.48 117.42
N GLN A 877 34.61 -53.29 116.86
CA GLN A 877 35.88 -53.52 117.55
C GLN A 877 36.05 -52.58 118.76
N LYS A 878 35.76 -51.28 118.61
CA LYS A 878 35.77 -50.31 119.71
C LYS A 878 34.85 -50.77 120.86
N ILE A 879 33.59 -51.13 120.57
CA ILE A 879 32.62 -51.57 121.59
C ILE A 879 33.12 -52.85 122.30
N LYS A 880 33.76 -53.77 121.57
CA LYS A 880 34.38 -54.98 122.16
C LYS A 880 35.48 -54.60 123.15
N ILE A 881 36.43 -53.74 122.74
CA ILE A 881 37.54 -53.28 123.57
C ILE A 881 37.05 -52.48 124.79
N GLU A 882 36.04 -51.62 124.63
CA GLU A 882 35.43 -50.87 125.75
C GLU A 882 34.78 -51.81 126.78
N ASN A 883 34.17 -52.91 126.34
CA ASN A 883 33.58 -53.91 127.24
C ASN A 883 34.64 -54.80 127.90
N GLU A 884 35.69 -55.19 127.17
CA GLU A 884 36.86 -55.89 127.73
C GLU A 884 37.56 -55.03 128.80
N MET A 885 37.75 -53.73 128.53
CA MET A 885 38.33 -52.77 129.47
C MET A 885 37.46 -52.58 130.73
N LYS A 886 36.12 -52.49 130.60
CA LYS A 886 35.20 -52.47 131.75
C LYS A 886 35.28 -53.74 132.59
N SER A 887 35.36 -54.91 131.93
CA SER A 887 35.54 -56.20 132.62
C SER A 887 36.88 -56.26 133.37
N LEU A 888 37.95 -55.74 132.77
CA LEU A 888 39.27 -55.68 133.39
C LEU A 888 39.28 -54.75 134.62
N LEU A 889 38.68 -53.56 134.50
CA LEU A 889 38.48 -52.63 135.63
C LEU A 889 37.71 -53.29 136.79
N ALA A 890 36.62 -53.99 136.50
CA ALA A 890 35.84 -54.71 137.51
C ALA A 890 36.64 -55.85 138.18
N LYS A 891 37.52 -56.53 137.44
CA LYS A 891 38.45 -57.54 137.99
C LYS A 891 39.48 -56.90 138.93
N VAL A 892 40.12 -55.80 138.49
CA VAL A 892 41.13 -55.08 139.29
C VAL A 892 40.52 -54.51 140.58
N ASP A 893 39.33 -53.90 140.54
CA ASP A 893 38.70 -53.36 141.75
C ASP A 893 38.19 -54.46 142.70
N ARG A 894 37.87 -55.66 142.18
CA ARG A 894 37.63 -56.85 143.01
C ARG A 894 38.91 -57.36 143.67
N GLU A 895 40.01 -57.45 142.94
CA GLU A 895 41.32 -57.85 143.47
C GLU A 895 41.82 -56.85 144.53
N ARG A 896 41.63 -55.54 144.30
CA ARG A 896 41.91 -54.48 145.28
C ARG A 896 41.15 -54.69 146.58
N LYS A 897 39.83 -54.90 146.52
CA LYS A 897 38.97 -55.15 147.70
C LYS A 897 39.34 -56.44 148.44
N LEU A 898 39.75 -57.49 147.72
CA LEU A 898 40.25 -58.72 148.33
C LEU A 898 41.58 -58.51 149.06
N LEU A 899 42.51 -57.74 148.48
CA LEU A 899 43.76 -57.33 149.15
C LEU A 899 43.47 -56.50 150.41
N GLU A 900 42.62 -55.48 150.29
CA GLU A 900 42.22 -54.57 151.37
C GLU A 900 41.58 -55.32 152.55
N THR A 901 40.73 -56.30 152.26
CA THR A 901 40.16 -57.23 153.25
C THR A 901 41.23 -58.12 153.90
N ASN A 902 42.17 -58.66 153.10
CA ASN A 902 43.27 -59.51 153.61
C ASN A 902 44.21 -58.74 154.55
N TYR A 903 44.58 -57.51 154.19
CA TYR A 903 45.40 -56.63 155.05
C TYR A 903 44.67 -56.27 156.35
N THR A 904 43.37 -55.99 156.29
CA THR A 904 42.56 -55.68 157.48
C THR A 904 42.47 -56.90 158.41
N ALA A 905 42.22 -58.10 157.88
CA ALA A 905 42.21 -59.34 158.64
C ALA A 905 43.58 -59.64 159.30
N LYS A 906 44.68 -59.44 158.57
CA LYS A 906 46.05 -59.55 159.12
C LYS A 906 46.31 -58.55 160.25
N ARG A 907 45.85 -57.30 160.11
CA ARG A 907 46.03 -56.27 161.14
C ARG A 907 45.31 -56.67 162.44
N ILE A 908 44.04 -57.11 162.34
CA ILE A 908 43.25 -57.58 163.48
C ILE A 908 43.90 -58.82 164.14
N ALA A 909 44.46 -59.74 163.34
CA ALA A 909 45.18 -60.90 163.87
C ALA A 909 46.41 -60.49 164.71
N TYR A 910 47.25 -59.57 164.21
CA TYR A 910 48.40 -59.06 164.96
C TYR A 910 47.99 -58.23 166.20
N GLU A 911 46.94 -57.40 166.09
CA GLU A 911 46.36 -56.65 167.21
C GLU A 911 45.88 -57.61 168.33
N SER A 912 45.25 -58.73 167.96
CA SER A 912 44.82 -59.77 168.90
C SER A 912 45.99 -60.54 169.52
N GLU A 913 47.00 -60.95 168.72
CA GLU A 913 48.18 -61.67 169.20
C GLU A 913 48.99 -60.83 170.20
N MET A 914 49.16 -59.53 169.91
CA MET A 914 49.86 -58.60 170.80
C MET A 914 49.07 -58.34 172.10
N SER A 915 47.74 -58.26 172.00
CA SER A 915 46.84 -58.12 173.16
C SER A 915 46.88 -59.36 174.06
N GLN A 916 46.99 -60.56 173.49
CA GLN A 916 47.15 -61.80 174.25
C GLN A 916 48.48 -61.80 175.03
N LYS A 917 49.61 -61.51 174.36
CA LYS A 917 50.94 -61.45 174.99
C LYS A 917 51.02 -60.43 176.14
N MET A 918 50.40 -59.26 175.97
CA MET A 918 50.25 -58.25 177.03
C MET A 918 49.50 -58.77 178.27
N ASN A 919 48.52 -59.65 178.09
CA ASN A 919 47.73 -60.22 179.18
C ASN A 919 48.47 -61.38 179.87
N GLU A 920 49.23 -62.17 179.11
CA GLU A 920 50.11 -63.23 179.65
C GLU A 920 51.23 -62.66 180.54
N GLU A 921 51.90 -61.58 180.13
CA GLU A 921 52.90 -60.91 180.97
C GLU A 921 52.31 -60.29 182.24
N ARG A 922 51.09 -59.74 182.17
CA ARG A 922 50.36 -59.29 183.38
C ARG A 922 50.15 -60.44 184.37
N GLN A 923 49.74 -61.62 183.90
CA GLN A 923 49.55 -62.77 184.80
C GLN A 923 50.85 -63.25 185.45
N LYS A 924 51.99 -63.20 184.73
CA LYS A 924 53.31 -63.55 185.29
C LYS A 924 53.68 -62.61 186.44
N LEU A 925 53.57 -61.29 186.23
CA LEU A 925 53.86 -60.28 187.25
C LEU A 925 52.98 -60.45 188.50
N GLU A 926 51.69 -60.74 188.33
CA GLU A 926 50.76 -60.99 189.43
C GLU A 926 51.15 -62.25 190.25
N GLN A 927 51.65 -63.29 189.58
CA GLN A 927 52.15 -64.51 190.25
C GLN A 927 53.46 -64.28 190.99
N GLU A 928 54.42 -63.56 190.41
CA GLU A 928 55.69 -63.24 191.08
C GLU A 928 55.48 -62.36 192.32
N LYS A 929 54.58 -61.37 192.22
CA LYS A 929 54.18 -60.52 193.35
C LYS A 929 53.64 -61.35 194.53
N ARG A 930 52.83 -62.37 194.26
CA ARG A 930 52.35 -63.31 195.30
C ARG A 930 53.47 -64.17 195.90
N LYS A 931 54.40 -64.69 195.09
CA LYS A 931 55.57 -65.45 195.59
C LYS A 931 56.40 -64.62 196.58
N LEU A 932 56.68 -63.36 196.22
CA LEU A 932 57.47 -62.45 197.05
C LEU A 932 56.78 -62.15 198.40
N CYS A 933 55.45 -61.94 198.38
CA CYS A 933 54.66 -61.73 199.60
C CYS A 933 54.63 -62.99 200.49
N GLY A 934 54.54 -64.19 199.90
CA GLY A 934 54.61 -65.45 200.64
C GLY A 934 55.94 -65.64 201.37
N TYR A 935 57.06 -65.39 200.69
CA TYR A 935 58.40 -65.59 201.25
C TYR A 935 58.66 -64.78 202.53
N GLY A 936 58.29 -63.50 202.57
CA GLY A 936 58.50 -62.67 203.77
C GLY A 936 57.53 -62.99 204.92
N ALA A 937 56.30 -63.42 204.61
CA ALA A 937 55.37 -63.91 205.63
C ALA A 937 55.87 -65.21 206.29
N GLU A 938 56.59 -66.05 205.55
CA GLU A 938 57.24 -67.26 206.06
C GLU A 938 58.54 -66.95 206.82
N ALA A 939 59.39 -66.05 206.32
CA ALA A 939 60.64 -65.65 206.99
C ALA A 939 60.41 -64.98 208.35
N PHE A 940 59.35 -64.18 208.50
CA PHE A 940 59.00 -63.47 209.73
C PHE A 940 57.76 -64.09 210.43
N LYS A 941 57.62 -65.42 210.37
CA LYS A 941 56.45 -66.18 210.86
C LYS A 941 55.98 -65.87 212.29
N MET A 942 56.88 -65.44 213.20
CA MET A 942 56.51 -65.04 214.57
C MET A 942 55.74 -63.70 214.64
N PHE A 943 55.80 -62.89 213.58
CA PHE A 943 55.15 -61.58 213.45
C PHE A 943 53.96 -61.58 212.47
N PHE A 944 53.70 -62.73 211.84
CA PHE A 944 52.57 -62.95 210.94
C PHE A 944 51.44 -63.72 211.64
N ASN A 945 50.23 -63.18 211.59
CA ASN A 945 49.04 -63.85 212.13
C ASN A 945 48.40 -64.72 211.04
N ALA A 946 48.36 -66.04 211.25
CA ALA A 946 47.92 -67.03 210.28
C ALA A 946 46.46 -66.87 209.80
N ASN A 947 45.64 -66.09 210.51
CA ASN A 947 44.26 -65.78 210.12
C ASN A 947 44.15 -64.60 209.12
N THR A 948 45.26 -64.09 208.60
CA THR A 948 45.30 -62.94 207.66
C THR A 948 45.65 -63.39 206.24
N SER A 949 44.99 -62.84 205.22
CA SER A 949 45.30 -63.13 203.81
C SER A 949 46.65 -62.55 203.40
N ILE A 950 47.50 -63.37 202.75
CA ILE A 950 48.83 -62.95 202.26
C ILE A 950 48.67 -62.03 201.03
N ASP A 951 48.62 -60.73 201.30
CA ASP A 951 48.70 -59.65 200.32
C ASP A 951 49.84 -58.66 200.66
N GLU A 952 50.09 -57.69 199.77
CA GLU A 952 51.14 -56.67 199.93
C GLU A 952 50.99 -55.81 201.20
N LYS A 953 49.76 -55.64 201.71
CA LYS A 953 49.49 -54.86 202.92
C LYS A 953 49.79 -55.68 204.18
N SER A 954 49.41 -56.96 204.18
CA SER A 954 49.79 -57.91 205.24
C SER A 954 51.31 -58.08 205.34
N PHE A 955 52.00 -58.20 204.20
CA PHE A 955 53.46 -58.29 204.12
C PHE A 955 54.14 -57.06 204.74
N ARG A 956 53.66 -55.85 204.42
CA ARG A 956 54.17 -54.61 205.01
C ARG A 956 54.02 -54.60 206.53
N ASN A 957 52.85 -54.95 207.05
CA ASN A 957 52.62 -55.03 208.50
C ASN A 957 53.54 -56.05 209.20
N VAL A 958 53.86 -57.19 208.57
CA VAL A 958 54.80 -58.19 209.12
C VAL A 958 56.20 -57.60 209.28
N ILE A 959 56.69 -56.88 208.26
CA ILE A 959 58.00 -56.22 208.31
C ILE A 959 58.04 -55.13 209.39
N GLU A 960 56.98 -54.36 209.56
CA GLU A 960 56.91 -53.32 210.61
C GLU A 960 56.84 -53.91 212.03
N ASN A 961 56.04 -54.96 212.24
CA ASN A 961 56.00 -55.70 213.51
C ASN A 961 57.38 -56.28 213.88
N ALA A 962 58.07 -56.88 212.91
CA ALA A 962 59.41 -57.44 213.11
C ALA A 962 60.45 -56.36 213.47
N ARG A 963 60.41 -55.20 212.78
CA ARG A 963 61.25 -54.02 213.09
C ARG A 963 61.03 -53.53 214.52
N ASP A 964 59.77 -53.44 214.94
CA ASP A 964 59.42 -52.82 216.23
C ASP A 964 59.75 -53.75 217.41
N GLU A 965 59.60 -55.06 217.27
CA GLU A 965 60.09 -56.02 218.27
C GLU A 965 61.62 -56.07 218.36
N LEU A 966 62.33 -56.04 217.22
CA LEU A 966 63.80 -55.99 217.22
C LEU A 966 64.28 -54.71 217.92
N THR A 967 63.60 -53.59 217.69
CA THR A 967 63.82 -52.32 218.41
C THR A 967 63.52 -52.42 219.91
N ARG A 968 62.52 -53.21 220.32
CA ARG A 968 62.23 -53.50 221.74
C ARG A 968 63.34 -54.29 222.40
N LEU A 969 63.87 -55.32 221.72
CA LEU A 969 64.97 -56.15 222.21
C LEU A 969 66.27 -55.34 222.35
N THR A 970 66.63 -54.50 221.38
CA THR A 970 67.80 -53.59 221.49
C THR A 970 67.66 -52.63 222.67
N LYS A 971 66.46 -52.09 222.93
CA LYS A 971 66.20 -51.24 224.11
C LYS A 971 66.30 -52.01 225.42
N SER A 972 65.94 -53.30 225.42
CA SER A 972 66.08 -54.19 226.58
C SER A 972 67.55 -54.48 226.90
N ASP A 973 68.37 -54.84 225.90
CA ASP A 973 69.82 -55.03 226.09
C ASP A 973 70.49 -53.76 226.64
N ALA A 974 70.18 -52.61 226.02
CA ALA A 974 70.64 -51.30 226.48
C ALA A 974 70.07 -50.86 227.84
N ALA A 975 69.11 -51.58 228.43
CA ALA A 975 68.69 -51.40 229.81
C ALA A 975 69.47 -52.34 230.75
N VAL A 976 69.61 -53.62 230.39
CA VAL A 976 70.41 -54.61 231.16
C VAL A 976 71.85 -54.13 231.31
N ARG A 977 72.52 -53.70 230.23
CA ARG A 977 73.88 -53.14 230.25
C ARG A 977 74.07 -52.03 231.28
N ARG A 978 73.06 -51.18 231.49
CA ARG A 978 73.11 -50.09 232.48
C ARG A 978 72.92 -50.56 233.91
N ILE A 979 72.15 -51.64 234.15
CA ILE A 979 71.91 -52.19 235.49
C ILE A 979 73.19 -52.85 236.03
N VAL A 980 73.93 -53.59 235.20
CA VAL A 980 75.21 -54.22 235.58
C VAL A 980 76.44 -53.33 235.36
N ALA A 981 76.24 -52.02 235.15
CA ALA A 981 77.30 -51.02 234.97
C ALA A 981 78.37 -51.42 233.91
N ALA A 982 77.93 -52.06 232.83
CA ALA A 982 78.80 -52.57 231.76
C ALA A 982 79.59 -51.42 231.11
N ARG A 983 80.88 -51.63 230.85
CA ARG A 983 81.69 -50.71 230.03
C ARG A 983 81.35 -50.90 228.55
N ASP A 984 81.54 -49.88 227.73
CA ASP A 984 81.20 -49.95 226.29
C ASP A 984 81.92 -51.09 225.53
N ASN A 985 83.12 -51.46 226.00
CA ASN A 985 83.93 -52.56 225.46
C ASN A 985 83.66 -53.93 226.14
N GLN A 986 82.50 -54.11 226.78
CA GLN A 986 82.10 -55.34 227.48
C GLN A 986 80.81 -55.91 226.85
N THR A 987 80.67 -57.24 226.80
CA THR A 987 79.39 -57.84 226.39
C THR A 987 78.38 -57.76 227.54
N THR A 988 77.07 -57.79 227.22
CA THR A 988 76.02 -57.82 228.24
C THR A 988 76.14 -59.05 229.14
N GLU A 989 76.56 -60.18 228.56
CA GLU A 989 76.74 -61.46 229.24
C GLU A 989 77.97 -61.43 230.18
N ASP A 990 79.11 -60.90 229.74
CA ASP A 990 80.30 -60.69 230.58
C ASP A 990 80.01 -59.79 231.79
N ALA A 991 79.24 -58.71 231.58
CA ALA A 991 78.92 -57.76 232.65
C ALA A 991 78.01 -58.39 233.72
N VAL A 992 77.04 -59.21 233.31
CA VAL A 992 76.22 -60.01 234.24
C VAL A 992 77.07 -61.04 234.98
N ALA A 993 77.97 -61.74 234.29
CA ALA A 993 78.86 -62.73 234.90
C ALA A 993 79.81 -62.10 235.95
N GLN A 994 80.34 -60.91 235.68
CA GLN A 994 81.30 -60.24 236.57
C GLN A 994 80.65 -59.75 237.89
N VAL A 995 79.37 -59.37 237.86
CA VAL A 995 78.59 -59.03 239.08
C VAL A 995 78.28 -60.28 239.91
N LEU A 996 78.01 -61.43 239.28
CA LEU A 996 77.81 -62.69 240.00
C LEU A 996 79.10 -63.18 240.68
N MET A 997 80.26 -62.99 240.05
CA MET A 997 81.58 -63.41 240.55
C MET A 997 82.13 -62.58 241.72
N THR A 998 81.43 -61.53 242.17
CA THR A 998 81.82 -60.69 243.34
C THR A 998 80.96 -60.95 244.59
N SER A 999 80.18 -62.04 244.59
CA SER A 999 79.24 -62.41 245.67
C SER A 999 79.61 -63.70 246.44
N ALA A 1000 80.87 -64.16 246.34
CA ALA A 1000 81.42 -65.33 247.05
C ALA A 1000 82.92 -65.13 247.35
#